data_AF-A0A8K1GZA3-F1
#
_entry.id   AF-A0A8K1GZA3-F1
#
_cell.length_a   1.000
_cell.length_b   1.000
_cell.length_c   1.000
_cell.angle_alpha   90.00
_cell.angle_beta   90.00
_cell.angle_gamma   90.00
#
_symmetry.space_group_name_H-M   'P 1'
#
loop_
_entity.id
_entity.type
_entity.pdbx_description
1 polymer ?
#
loop_
_entity_poly.entity_id
_entity_poly.type
_entity_poly.pdbx_seq_one_letter_code
_entity_poly.pdbx_strand_id
1 'polypeptide(L)'
;MDGSFAYFTIKDRLPQILTRVIDTLHRHKNEFFEEHGEKGVEAEKRAISFLSKLRNELQTDKPVTPLEDELPDAVLWNQYLDYQRNLPNGSGEPSWFQSPWLFIECYMYRRIHAALALNPPIDNFDVFKEGKAQNFFESQEAIIALCTYFQELVKNIKDLEEKQLQEELFKLLQVSLWGNKCDLSFSAGDDSSQKSSPLQSLESMVPYILVNDMEKVWLLLVNAKRNRTEGSNVRVDLILDNAGFELVSDLVLADFLLSSKLADEVYFHGKSIPWYVSDTTKNDFNWTIKQLGSANHMWMSRCGINWEGNLKKGAWVFRDHMFWTLPHDFSSMSEVAPDLHAELQKSNLLLFKGDLNYRKLTGDRKWEHSVPFHQALNKFHPAPLCSLRTLKSDTQVGLKPGQVLLQGGILIFRQLIELQKLEIQSGKLKESHDHVLLDIPVTREQMNHYRAAAETAQSELAALSVKYDCAQSELLKLRSSMISKEASFQELKAEAESCKENNARLMSRLLSLQTQIQETEEELHVLAASKNQAELTAQLAHKENLELKEKLHEKSAKLNKYLNACEEDMTQASKISKAYEELLTDLSGFLDIDIREKEKPQEHLTSKVSEICKENVTLKDQVAALQEAVNMESKANRETIMRLVSEVAKEQKKAAGYYQDMEKLSKDLDSAIKKRQSLEMEIRNLQEKLTVNQKALDTSKQELHNLKKSSRELDASLKSSREEARTAQSSLEAFKVEIATLLSCGSVIVKPSENTILERIQQINCKEENKEIMVSQLETKLAKLTKALENQTRLYHEALERSRTAERCSEDFHNQLKHLQEELLTGDLMQDGLKLEKQKYLKFLEQLNEKMKLGSLAAEVGFDMTMDMILARVEQLVKLEGDAVVENKTVAYSLRRKLKAQKEKLESRELHMNLLRQKISQLEEEKQVRTALAVERDEANLTVRKLHKMIERLQKQLDLAREANTDLKAKLSETSELKIKTLEQNRTIEELSKSQGKLERMKEKAEKQLKSAKSELRLKEREATENKEKNKNMLEAVTSEMKVLKTTLAELAKRERQLADFREVVSQMLGLNTASLALPDYEIITRLDGLIHSHQHHFFPCVCLRNVARTPEEQQGNVQLLH
;
A
#
# COMPACT_ATOMS: atom_id res chain seq x y z
N MET A 1 -26.43 -14.36 -10.98
CA MET A 1 -25.59 -13.14 -11.17
C MET A 1 -24.54 -12.96 -10.06
N ASP A 2 -24.30 -13.99 -9.25
CA ASP A 2 -24.01 -13.89 -7.82
C ASP A 2 -22.55 -13.57 -7.49
N GLY A 3 -21.68 -13.50 -8.51
CA GLY A 3 -20.26 -13.18 -8.41
C GLY A 3 -19.84 -11.86 -9.07
N SER A 4 -20.81 -10.97 -9.35
CA SER A 4 -20.52 -9.62 -9.89
C SER A 4 -20.33 -8.60 -8.75
N PHE A 5 -19.52 -7.57 -8.98
CA PHE A 5 -19.31 -6.51 -7.97
C PHE A 5 -20.59 -5.69 -7.74
N ALA A 6 -21.44 -5.58 -8.77
CA ALA A 6 -22.80 -5.05 -8.66
C ALA A 6 -23.62 -5.83 -7.62
N TYR A 7 -23.73 -7.16 -7.75
CA TYR A 7 -24.50 -8.00 -6.81
C TYR A 7 -23.98 -7.88 -5.37
N PHE A 8 -22.66 -7.90 -5.16
CA PHE A 8 -22.04 -7.66 -3.86
C PHE A 8 -22.37 -6.26 -3.29
N THR A 9 -22.28 -5.23 -4.12
CA THR A 9 -22.59 -3.85 -3.69
C THR A 9 -24.04 -3.73 -3.25
N ILE A 10 -24.99 -4.25 -4.03
CA ILE A 10 -26.43 -4.22 -3.71
C ILE A 10 -26.73 -5.03 -2.45
N LYS A 11 -26.15 -6.23 -2.32
CA LYS A 11 -26.43 -7.16 -1.21
C LYS A 11 -25.85 -6.72 0.13
N ASP A 12 -24.60 -6.25 0.12
CA ASP A 12 -23.80 -6.12 1.33
C ASP A 12 -23.43 -4.65 1.62
N ARG A 13 -23.13 -3.83 0.60
CA ARG A 13 -22.70 -2.42 0.80
C ARG A 13 -23.86 -1.45 0.97
N LEU A 14 -24.90 -1.50 0.12
CA LEU A 14 -26.03 -0.56 0.22
C LEU A 14 -26.79 -0.66 1.58
N PRO A 15 -27.02 -1.85 2.18
CA PRO A 15 -27.58 -1.95 3.52
C PRO A 15 -26.69 -1.38 4.62
N GLN A 16 -25.36 -1.47 4.49
CA GLN A 16 -24.41 -0.85 5.42
C GLN A 16 -24.49 0.68 5.34
N ILE A 17 -24.55 1.23 4.12
CA ILE A 17 -24.69 2.68 3.90
C ILE A 17 -26.01 3.19 4.51
N LEU A 18 -27.14 2.52 4.24
CA LEU A 18 -28.43 2.86 4.86
C LEU A 18 -28.40 2.77 6.40
N THR A 19 -27.66 1.80 6.94
CA THR A 19 -27.52 1.64 8.40
C THR A 19 -26.66 2.76 9.01
N ARG A 20 -25.59 3.19 8.33
CA ARG A 20 -24.80 4.37 8.74
C ARG A 20 -25.62 5.66 8.67
N VAL A 21 -26.46 5.84 7.65
CA VAL A 21 -27.36 7.01 7.54
C VAL A 21 -28.38 7.07 8.68
N ILE A 22 -28.96 5.92 9.05
CA ILE A 22 -29.86 5.81 10.22
C ILE A 22 -29.13 6.16 11.52
N ASP A 23 -27.90 5.66 11.69
CA ASP A 23 -27.05 5.97 12.85
C ASP A 23 -26.68 7.47 12.92
N THR A 24 -26.28 8.09 11.81
CA THR A 24 -26.00 9.53 11.75
C THR A 24 -27.21 10.37 12.19
N LEU A 25 -28.41 10.09 11.67
CA LEU A 25 -29.63 10.78 12.12
C LEU A 25 -29.87 10.60 13.62
N HIS A 26 -29.65 9.39 14.14
CA HIS A 26 -29.87 9.12 15.55
C HIS A 26 -28.86 9.83 16.46
N ARG A 27 -27.59 9.94 16.05
CA ARG A 27 -26.56 10.69 16.78
C ARG A 27 -26.86 12.20 16.79
N HIS A 28 -27.40 12.75 15.70
CA HIS A 28 -27.80 14.17 15.60
C HIS A 28 -29.15 14.49 16.26
N LYS A 29 -29.84 13.52 16.88
CA LYS A 29 -31.11 13.72 17.61
C LYS A 29 -31.07 14.88 18.63
N ASN A 30 -29.93 15.09 19.31
CA ASN A 30 -29.80 16.18 20.27
C ASN A 30 -29.66 17.55 19.56
N GLU A 31 -28.90 17.62 18.47
CA GLU A 31 -28.79 18.82 17.60
C GLU A 31 -30.18 19.21 17.05
N PHE A 32 -30.95 18.24 16.55
CA PHE A 32 -32.33 18.47 16.10
C PHE A 32 -33.27 18.90 17.24
N PHE A 33 -33.01 18.53 18.49
CA PHE A 33 -33.76 19.03 19.65
C PHE A 33 -33.35 20.46 20.03
N GLU A 34 -32.07 20.80 19.94
CA GLU A 34 -31.57 22.13 20.24
C GLU A 34 -31.98 23.17 19.17
N GLU A 35 -31.93 22.80 17.88
CA GLU A 35 -32.33 23.69 16.78
C GLU A 35 -33.85 23.75 16.56
N HIS A 36 -34.59 22.65 16.80
CA HIS A 36 -36.00 22.53 16.39
C HIS A 36 -36.96 21.98 17.47
N GLY A 37 -36.48 21.68 18.67
CA GLY A 37 -37.25 21.09 19.76
C GLY A 37 -37.78 19.69 19.43
N GLU A 38 -38.88 19.30 20.11
CA GLU A 38 -39.55 18.01 19.88
C GLU A 38 -39.91 17.77 18.41
N LYS A 39 -40.17 18.82 17.61
CA LYS A 39 -40.47 18.68 16.17
C LYS A 39 -39.30 18.11 15.37
N GLY A 40 -38.06 18.46 15.73
CA GLY A 40 -36.87 17.87 15.13
C GLY A 40 -36.72 16.39 15.49
N VAL A 41 -36.95 16.05 16.76
CA VAL A 41 -36.90 14.67 17.27
C VAL A 41 -38.04 13.80 16.70
N GLU A 42 -39.23 14.35 16.47
CA GLU A 42 -40.29 13.64 15.75
C GLU A 42 -39.93 13.41 14.28
N ALA A 43 -39.29 14.37 13.62
CA ALA A 43 -38.86 14.26 12.23
C ALA A 43 -37.72 13.23 12.07
N GLU A 44 -36.74 13.21 12.98
CA GLU A 44 -35.69 12.18 13.10
C GLU A 44 -36.29 10.78 13.14
N LYS A 45 -37.22 10.52 14.07
CA LYS A 45 -37.92 9.23 14.19
C LYS A 45 -38.66 8.82 12.91
N ARG A 46 -39.33 9.77 12.23
CA ARG A 46 -40.05 9.48 10.97
C ARG A 46 -39.09 9.19 9.82
N ALA A 47 -38.01 9.96 9.67
CA ALA A 47 -36.98 9.73 8.67
C ALA A 47 -36.29 8.37 8.88
N ILE A 48 -35.90 8.04 10.12
CA ILE A 48 -35.34 6.72 10.48
C ILE A 48 -36.33 5.59 10.19
N SER A 49 -37.63 5.78 10.42
CA SER A 49 -38.67 4.80 10.07
C SER A 49 -38.74 4.56 8.55
N PHE A 50 -38.75 5.63 7.75
CA PHE A 50 -38.74 5.54 6.29
C PHE A 50 -37.47 4.87 5.75
N LEU A 51 -36.30 5.21 6.30
CA LEU A 51 -35.02 4.61 5.92
C LEU A 51 -34.92 3.14 6.34
N SER A 52 -35.52 2.77 7.47
CA SER A 52 -35.63 1.38 7.91
C SER A 52 -36.54 0.56 6.99
N LYS A 53 -37.65 1.15 6.54
CA LYS A 53 -38.54 0.59 5.50
C LYS A 53 -37.78 0.40 4.18
N LEU A 54 -37.05 1.41 3.72
CA LEU A 54 -36.20 1.38 2.52
C LEU A 54 -35.12 0.29 2.59
N ARG A 55 -34.42 0.15 3.73
CA ARG A 55 -33.44 -0.91 3.95
C ARG A 55 -34.08 -2.29 3.87
N ASN A 56 -35.28 -2.47 4.43
CA ASN A 56 -36.03 -3.73 4.30
C ASN A 56 -36.50 -3.98 2.86
N GLU A 57 -37.02 -2.96 2.15
CA GLU A 57 -37.41 -3.05 0.73
C GLU A 57 -36.26 -3.60 -0.11
N LEU A 58 -35.06 -3.04 0.07
CA LEU A 58 -33.82 -3.47 -0.58
C LEU A 58 -33.42 -4.90 -0.18
N GLN A 59 -33.34 -5.19 1.14
CA GLN A 59 -32.92 -6.52 1.63
C GLN A 59 -33.90 -7.65 1.31
N THR A 60 -35.14 -7.35 0.90
CA THR A 60 -36.17 -8.35 0.54
C THR A 60 -36.56 -8.33 -0.94
N ASP A 61 -35.73 -7.71 -1.80
CA ASP A 61 -35.93 -7.56 -3.26
C ASP A 61 -37.34 -7.08 -3.67
N LYS A 62 -37.89 -6.11 -2.92
CA LYS A 62 -39.21 -5.57 -3.26
C LYS A 62 -39.19 -4.76 -4.57
N PRO A 63 -40.31 -4.67 -5.29
CA PRO A 63 -40.45 -3.77 -6.43
C PRO A 63 -40.10 -2.32 -6.07
N VAL A 64 -39.50 -1.62 -7.03
CA VAL A 64 -39.17 -0.20 -6.98
C VAL A 64 -40.47 0.60 -7.08
N THR A 65 -40.75 1.41 -6.05
CA THR A 65 -41.96 2.25 -6.00
C THR A 65 -41.71 3.63 -6.61
N PRO A 66 -42.76 4.31 -7.10
CA PRO A 66 -42.68 5.73 -7.42
C PRO A 66 -42.15 6.57 -6.26
N LEU A 67 -41.61 7.74 -6.59
CA LEU A 67 -41.33 8.80 -5.62
C LEU A 67 -42.60 9.62 -5.38
N GLU A 68 -42.90 9.85 -4.10
CA GLU A 68 -44.12 10.51 -3.61
C GLU A 68 -43.82 11.91 -3.02
N ASP A 69 -42.56 12.37 -3.12
CA ASP A 69 -42.13 13.69 -2.65
C ASP A 69 -42.28 14.79 -3.72
N GLU A 70 -42.41 16.05 -3.27
CA GLU A 70 -42.70 17.20 -4.13
C GLU A 70 -41.45 17.84 -4.78
N LEU A 71 -40.29 17.18 -4.75
CA LEU A 71 -39.06 17.75 -5.33
C LEU A 71 -39.12 17.73 -6.88
N PRO A 72 -38.54 18.74 -7.59
CA PRO A 72 -38.78 18.92 -9.02
C PRO A 72 -38.33 17.77 -9.94
N ASP A 73 -37.39 16.92 -9.50
CA ASP A 73 -36.93 15.77 -10.28
C ASP A 73 -37.81 14.52 -10.12
N ALA A 74 -38.74 14.47 -9.15
CA ALA A 74 -39.59 13.30 -8.89
C ALA A 74 -40.38 12.86 -10.13
N VAL A 75 -40.81 13.82 -10.97
CA VAL A 75 -41.48 13.56 -12.25
C VAL A 75 -40.57 12.81 -13.23
N LEU A 76 -39.32 13.24 -13.38
CA LEU A 76 -38.34 12.60 -14.28
C LEU A 76 -37.92 11.21 -13.77
N TRP A 77 -37.85 11.04 -12.44
CA TRP A 77 -37.62 9.74 -11.81
C TRP A 77 -38.77 8.76 -12.06
N ASN A 78 -40.02 9.20 -11.90
CA ASN A 78 -41.19 8.37 -12.12
C ASN A 78 -41.35 8.01 -13.61
N GLN A 79 -41.08 8.94 -14.53
CA GLN A 79 -40.98 8.66 -15.96
C GLN A 79 -39.91 7.63 -16.29
N TYR A 80 -38.73 7.68 -15.64
CA TYR A 80 -37.68 6.68 -15.84
C TYR A 80 -38.06 5.31 -15.26
N LEU A 81 -38.75 5.25 -14.11
CA LEU A 81 -39.30 4.00 -13.57
C LEU A 81 -40.31 3.37 -14.53
N ASP A 82 -41.20 4.16 -15.13
CA ASP A 82 -42.16 3.68 -16.12
C ASP A 82 -41.49 3.27 -17.43
N TYR A 83 -40.41 3.94 -17.85
CA TYR A 83 -39.56 3.44 -18.95
C TYR A 83 -38.96 2.06 -18.61
N GLN A 84 -38.37 1.89 -17.42
CA GLN A 84 -37.80 0.60 -16.98
C GLN A 84 -38.86 -0.52 -16.91
N ARG A 85 -40.09 -0.22 -16.45
CA ARG A 85 -41.23 -1.15 -16.44
C ARG A 85 -41.63 -1.64 -17.84
N ASN A 86 -41.45 -0.81 -18.87
CA ASN A 86 -41.84 -1.11 -20.25
C ASN A 86 -40.71 -1.72 -21.10
N LEU A 87 -39.56 -2.07 -20.52
CA LEU A 87 -38.46 -2.70 -21.26
C LEU A 87 -38.79 -4.16 -21.65
N PRO A 88 -38.70 -4.56 -22.93
CA PRO A 88 -39.12 -5.89 -23.41
C PRO A 88 -38.45 -7.12 -22.77
N ASN A 89 -37.34 -6.93 -22.06
CA ASN A 89 -36.56 -7.99 -21.43
C ASN A 89 -36.82 -8.12 -19.90
N GLY A 90 -37.71 -7.32 -19.32
CA GLY A 90 -38.01 -7.33 -17.89
C GLY A 90 -38.96 -8.48 -17.49
N SER A 91 -38.47 -9.42 -16.68
CA SER A 91 -39.26 -10.56 -16.19
C SER A 91 -40.07 -10.26 -14.92
N GLY A 92 -40.75 -9.10 -14.88
CA GLY A 92 -41.53 -8.64 -13.72
C GLY A 92 -41.47 -7.13 -13.52
N GLU A 93 -41.98 -6.65 -12.38
CA GLU A 93 -41.75 -5.26 -11.96
C GLU A 93 -40.26 -5.04 -11.65
N PRO A 94 -39.68 -3.87 -11.97
CA PRO A 94 -38.31 -3.54 -11.60
C PRO A 94 -38.06 -3.71 -10.09
N SER A 95 -37.11 -4.57 -9.70
CA SER A 95 -36.70 -4.80 -8.30
C SER A 95 -35.21 -4.50 -8.08
N TRP A 96 -34.76 -4.50 -6.83
CA TRP A 96 -33.39 -4.15 -6.43
C TRP A 96 -32.30 -5.05 -7.03
N PHE A 97 -32.56 -6.35 -7.15
CA PHE A 97 -31.59 -7.32 -7.67
C PHE A 97 -31.76 -7.66 -9.16
N GLN A 98 -32.84 -7.19 -9.80
CA GLN A 98 -33.18 -7.51 -11.19
C GLN A 98 -32.98 -6.33 -12.16
N SER A 99 -33.09 -5.09 -11.65
CA SER A 99 -32.96 -3.87 -12.45
C SER A 99 -31.49 -3.44 -12.64
N PRO A 100 -31.17 -2.50 -13.56
CA PRO A 100 -29.79 -2.02 -13.77
C PRO A 100 -29.16 -1.43 -12.50
N TRP A 101 -27.90 -1.78 -12.22
CA TRP A 101 -27.19 -1.36 -11.00
C TRP A 101 -27.11 0.17 -10.86
N LEU A 102 -26.73 0.89 -11.93
CA LEU A 102 -26.76 2.35 -11.96
C LEU A 102 -28.12 2.92 -11.54
N PHE A 103 -29.24 2.34 -12.01
CA PHE A 103 -30.59 2.83 -11.68
C PHE A 103 -30.91 2.64 -10.20
N ILE A 104 -30.81 1.42 -9.67
CA ILE A 104 -31.23 1.12 -8.29
C ILE A 104 -30.33 1.81 -7.26
N GLU A 105 -29.04 2.00 -7.58
CA GLU A 105 -28.09 2.64 -6.68
C GLU A 105 -28.31 4.16 -6.64
N CYS A 106 -28.54 4.80 -7.79
CA CYS A 106 -29.00 6.19 -7.85
C CYS A 106 -30.36 6.36 -7.12
N TYR A 107 -31.30 5.42 -7.32
CA TYR A 107 -32.61 5.44 -6.67
C TYR A 107 -32.51 5.32 -5.14
N MET A 108 -31.55 4.54 -4.63
CA MET A 108 -31.27 4.41 -3.20
C MET A 108 -30.93 5.77 -2.57
N TYR A 109 -30.00 6.53 -3.16
CA TYR A 109 -29.67 7.88 -2.68
C TYR A 109 -30.83 8.87 -2.85
N ARG A 110 -31.59 8.79 -3.95
CA ARG A 110 -32.76 9.65 -4.14
C ARG A 110 -33.88 9.36 -3.13
N ARG A 111 -34.06 8.09 -2.72
CA ARG A 111 -34.97 7.68 -1.63
C ARG A 111 -34.46 8.08 -0.25
N ILE A 112 -33.13 8.14 -0.01
CA ILE A 112 -32.58 8.76 1.20
C ILE A 112 -32.98 10.24 1.25
N HIS A 113 -32.76 11.00 0.17
CA HIS A 113 -33.09 12.43 0.15
C HIS A 113 -34.60 12.67 0.28
N ALA A 114 -35.44 11.84 -0.35
CA ALA A 114 -36.90 11.85 -0.16
C ALA A 114 -37.30 11.65 1.32
N ALA A 115 -36.60 10.79 2.06
CA ALA A 115 -36.88 10.53 3.47
C ALA A 115 -36.72 11.77 4.36
N LEU A 116 -35.85 12.70 3.96
CA LEU A 116 -35.59 13.97 4.64
C LEU A 116 -36.58 15.05 4.18
N ALA A 117 -36.77 15.20 2.86
CA ALA A 117 -37.71 16.16 2.28
C ALA A 117 -39.16 15.95 2.74
N LEU A 118 -39.58 14.69 2.94
CA LEU A 118 -40.89 14.32 3.51
C LEU A 118 -40.99 14.55 5.02
N ASN A 119 -39.90 14.95 5.70
CA ASN A 119 -39.84 15.12 7.15
C ASN A 119 -39.19 16.46 7.57
N PRO A 120 -39.82 17.60 7.24
CA PRO A 120 -39.44 18.87 7.86
C PRO A 120 -39.59 18.79 9.40
N PRO A 121 -38.78 19.53 10.17
CA PRO A 121 -37.86 20.59 9.73
C PRO A 121 -36.43 20.14 9.35
N ILE A 122 -36.13 18.84 9.29
CA ILE A 122 -34.78 18.33 8.96
C ILE A 122 -34.57 18.10 7.45
N ASP A 123 -35.41 18.71 6.61
CA ASP A 123 -35.46 18.52 5.15
C ASP A 123 -34.18 18.98 4.42
N ASN A 124 -33.43 19.91 5.01
CA ASN A 124 -32.16 20.42 4.48
C ASN A 124 -30.91 19.73 5.09
N PHE A 125 -31.09 18.69 5.90
CA PHE A 125 -29.97 17.97 6.52
C PHE A 125 -29.18 17.13 5.51
N ASP A 126 -27.85 17.13 5.61
CA ASP A 126 -26.98 16.29 4.79
C ASP A 126 -26.37 15.19 5.69
N VAL A 127 -26.94 13.99 5.56
CA VAL A 127 -26.56 12.77 6.30
C VAL A 127 -25.13 12.27 6.02
N PHE A 128 -24.41 12.88 5.10
CA PHE A 128 -23.01 12.55 4.77
C PHE A 128 -22.03 13.71 5.04
N LYS A 129 -22.51 14.91 5.39
CA LYS A 129 -21.72 16.12 5.72
C LYS A 129 -20.62 15.84 6.74
N GLU A 130 -20.95 15.09 7.80
CA GLU A 130 -20.01 14.69 8.85
C GLU A 130 -18.81 13.92 8.28
N GLY A 131 -19.06 12.86 7.50
CA GLY A 131 -18.00 12.05 6.87
C GLY A 131 -17.18 12.82 5.84
N LYS A 132 -17.81 13.71 5.06
CA LYS A 132 -17.12 14.58 4.09
C LYS A 132 -16.23 15.62 4.78
N ALA A 133 -16.66 16.17 5.91
CA ALA A 133 -15.86 17.08 6.73
C ALA A 133 -14.71 16.34 7.44
N GLN A 134 -14.97 15.16 7.99
CA GLN A 134 -13.96 14.31 8.64
C GLN A 134 -12.82 13.95 7.68
N ASN A 135 -13.14 13.52 6.46
CA ASN A 135 -12.15 13.23 5.41
C ASN A 135 -11.21 14.43 5.12
N PHE A 136 -11.77 15.64 5.09
CA PHE A 136 -10.99 16.88 4.93
C PHE A 136 -10.06 17.17 6.12
N PHE A 137 -10.44 16.79 7.34
CA PHE A 137 -9.62 16.97 8.55
C PHE A 137 -8.57 15.86 8.73
N GLU A 138 -8.84 14.62 8.31
CA GLU A 138 -7.86 13.54 8.27
C GLU A 138 -6.77 13.80 7.20
N SER A 139 -7.16 14.41 6.07
CA SER A 139 -6.26 14.75 4.97
C SER A 139 -5.42 16.04 5.16
N GLN A 140 -5.37 16.66 6.34
CA GLN A 140 -4.75 17.98 6.52
C GLN A 140 -3.26 18.02 6.11
N GLU A 141 -2.45 17.00 6.43
CA GLU A 141 -1.03 16.97 6.04
C GLU A 141 -0.86 16.92 4.50
N ALA A 142 -1.70 16.14 3.82
CA ALA A 142 -1.72 16.05 2.36
C ALA A 142 -2.18 17.36 1.69
N ILE A 143 -3.19 18.02 2.27
CA ILE A 143 -3.68 19.35 1.85
C ILE A 143 -2.59 20.41 2.04
N ILE A 144 -1.91 20.41 3.19
CA ILE A 144 -0.77 21.30 3.49
C ILE A 144 0.34 21.10 2.46
N ALA A 145 0.75 19.85 2.21
CA ALA A 145 1.81 19.52 1.26
C ALA A 145 1.48 19.98 -0.16
N LEU A 146 0.26 19.69 -0.64
CA LEU A 146 -0.18 20.05 -1.99
C LEU A 146 -0.34 21.58 -2.17
N CYS A 147 -0.91 22.27 -1.18
CA CYS A 147 -1.03 23.74 -1.22
C CYS A 147 0.35 24.43 -1.17
N THR A 148 1.29 23.89 -0.38
CA THR A 148 2.66 24.39 -0.30
C THR A 148 3.37 24.25 -1.64
N TYR A 149 3.38 23.04 -2.21
CA TYR A 149 3.95 22.77 -3.52
C TYR A 149 3.38 23.68 -4.61
N PHE A 150 2.05 23.80 -4.65
CA PHE A 150 1.37 24.62 -5.65
C PHE A 150 1.69 26.12 -5.49
N GLN A 151 1.70 26.67 -4.26
CA GLN A 151 2.07 28.06 -4.02
C GLN A 151 3.56 28.34 -4.24
N GLU A 152 4.42 27.32 -4.21
CA GLU A 152 5.82 27.41 -4.64
C GLU A 152 5.95 27.40 -6.17
N LEU A 153 5.27 26.47 -6.85
CA LEU A 153 5.17 26.41 -8.30
C LEU A 153 4.65 27.72 -8.91
N VAL A 154 3.59 28.30 -8.36
CA VAL A 154 2.97 29.55 -8.84
C VAL A 154 3.90 30.77 -8.78
N LYS A 155 4.93 30.79 -7.91
CA LYS A 155 5.91 31.89 -7.86
C LYS A 155 6.68 32.01 -9.17
N ASN A 156 7.02 30.88 -9.77
CA ASN A 156 7.92 30.77 -10.93
C ASN A 156 7.21 30.30 -12.21
N ILE A 157 5.88 30.09 -12.17
CA ILE A 157 5.10 29.47 -13.27
C ILE A 157 5.16 30.23 -14.61
N LYS A 158 5.59 31.50 -14.59
CA LYS A 158 5.80 32.32 -15.80
C LYS A 158 7.16 32.09 -16.46
N ASP A 159 8.12 31.59 -15.69
CA ASP A 159 9.51 31.39 -16.09
C ASP A 159 9.79 29.93 -16.50
N LEU A 160 8.78 29.06 -16.39
CA LEU A 160 8.84 27.66 -16.81
C LEU A 160 8.77 27.51 -18.33
N GLU A 161 9.61 26.63 -18.87
CA GLU A 161 9.52 26.21 -20.26
C GLU A 161 8.25 25.38 -20.54
N GLU A 162 7.82 25.36 -21.80
CA GLU A 162 6.62 24.60 -22.23
C GLU A 162 6.68 23.12 -21.78
N LYS A 163 7.85 22.48 -21.84
CA LYS A 163 8.07 21.09 -21.37
C LYS A 163 7.98 20.95 -19.85
N GLN A 164 8.48 21.90 -19.07
CA GLN A 164 8.36 21.87 -17.61
C GLN A 164 6.89 22.02 -17.20
N LEU A 165 6.16 22.90 -17.88
CA LEU A 165 4.73 23.11 -17.67
C LEU A 165 3.88 21.87 -18.03
N GLN A 166 4.30 21.08 -19.02
CA GLN A 166 3.74 19.77 -19.35
C GLN A 166 3.94 18.75 -18.21
N GLU A 167 5.16 18.65 -17.69
CA GLU A 167 5.52 17.75 -16.58
C GLU A 167 4.73 18.10 -15.31
N GLU A 168 4.53 19.40 -15.02
CA GLU A 168 3.68 19.86 -13.91
C GLU A 168 2.19 19.57 -14.11
N LEU A 169 1.65 19.75 -15.33
CA LEU A 169 0.28 19.35 -15.62
C LEU A 169 0.10 17.84 -15.38
N PHE A 170 1.06 17.01 -15.81
CA PHE A 170 1.00 15.56 -15.64
C PHE A 170 1.07 15.14 -14.18
N LYS A 171 1.85 15.84 -13.33
CA LYS A 171 1.83 15.62 -11.87
C LYS A 171 0.45 15.94 -11.30
N LEU A 172 -0.10 17.12 -11.59
CA LEU A 172 -1.37 17.56 -11.00
C LEU A 172 -2.60 16.77 -11.51
N LEU A 173 -2.61 16.36 -12.79
CA LEU A 173 -3.60 15.40 -13.30
C LEU A 173 -3.53 14.06 -12.56
N GLN A 174 -2.32 13.61 -12.19
CA GLN A 174 -2.17 12.41 -11.38
C GLN A 174 -2.61 12.64 -9.92
N VAL A 175 -2.33 13.77 -9.26
CA VAL A 175 -2.87 14.03 -7.91
C VAL A 175 -4.41 14.15 -7.92
N SER A 176 -5.00 14.73 -8.97
CA SER A 176 -6.45 14.74 -9.22
C SER A 176 -7.03 13.32 -9.38
N LEU A 177 -6.34 12.46 -10.12
CA LEU A 177 -6.70 11.04 -10.32
C LEU A 177 -6.54 10.19 -9.06
N TRP A 178 -5.49 10.44 -8.27
CA TRP A 178 -5.11 9.63 -7.11
C TRP A 178 -5.67 10.14 -5.79
N GLY A 179 -6.21 11.37 -5.69
CA GLY A 179 -6.78 11.88 -4.43
C GLY A 179 -7.82 10.93 -3.80
N ASN A 180 -8.59 10.28 -4.67
CA ASN A 180 -9.57 9.22 -4.43
C ASN A 180 -8.98 7.88 -3.88
N LYS A 181 -7.65 7.80 -3.70
CA LYS A 181 -6.88 6.61 -3.27
C LYS A 181 -5.68 6.93 -2.37
N CYS A 182 -5.17 8.17 -2.38
CA CYS A 182 -4.25 8.71 -1.37
C CYS A 182 -4.84 8.57 0.04
N ASP A 183 -6.13 8.90 0.16
CA ASP A 183 -6.99 8.70 1.32
C ASP A 183 -7.06 7.24 1.84
N LEU A 184 -6.83 6.26 0.96
CA LEU A 184 -7.09 4.82 1.19
C LEU A 184 -5.88 3.94 0.88
N SER A 185 -4.67 4.38 1.26
CA SER A 185 -3.44 3.65 0.97
C SER A 185 -3.25 2.41 1.88
N PHE A 186 -3.73 1.27 1.38
CA PHE A 186 -3.35 -0.12 1.71
C PHE A 186 -4.00 -0.90 2.87
N SER A 187 -4.87 -0.32 3.71
CA SER A 187 -5.62 -1.10 4.71
C SER A 187 -6.98 -1.61 4.20
N ALA A 188 -7.51 -2.67 4.81
CA ALA A 188 -8.87 -3.16 4.58
C ALA A 188 -9.87 -2.63 5.63
N GLY A 189 -9.65 -1.41 6.13
CA GLY A 189 -10.49 -0.78 7.15
C GLY A 189 -9.78 -0.37 8.46
N ASP A 190 -8.45 -0.18 8.43
CA ASP A 190 -7.67 0.41 9.55
C ASP A 190 -7.23 1.85 9.23
N ASP A 191 -6.94 2.64 10.28
CA ASP A 191 -6.91 4.11 10.33
C ASP A 191 -6.28 4.87 9.13
N SER A 192 -7.08 5.75 8.51
CA SER A 192 -6.75 6.59 7.35
C SER A 192 -5.95 7.86 7.74
N SER A 193 -4.66 7.72 8.04
CA SER A 193 -3.75 8.88 8.26
C SER A 193 -2.62 9.00 7.22
N GLN A 194 -2.76 9.98 6.31
CA GLN A 194 -1.75 10.29 5.27
C GLN A 194 -0.50 10.99 5.84
N LYS A 195 0.40 10.24 6.49
CA LYS A 195 1.67 10.74 7.07
C LYS A 195 2.79 10.99 6.03
N SER A 196 2.46 11.26 4.76
CA SER A 196 3.46 11.48 3.69
C SER A 196 2.91 12.32 2.54
N SER A 197 3.81 13.01 1.81
CA SER A 197 3.42 13.92 0.73
C SER A 197 2.87 13.14 -0.49
N PRO A 198 1.64 13.41 -0.96
CA PRO A 198 1.04 12.73 -2.11
C PRO A 198 1.92 12.76 -3.36
N LEU A 199 2.62 13.88 -3.57
CA LEU A 199 3.51 14.12 -4.71
C LEU A 199 4.71 13.15 -4.74
N GLN A 200 5.22 12.72 -3.58
CA GLN A 200 6.33 11.77 -3.48
C GLN A 200 5.89 10.34 -3.85
N SER A 201 4.61 10.02 -3.67
CA SER A 201 4.08 8.68 -3.98
C SER A 201 3.86 8.44 -5.47
N LEU A 202 3.75 9.51 -6.29
CA LEU A 202 3.29 9.44 -7.69
C LEU A 202 4.11 8.50 -8.57
N GLU A 203 5.44 8.49 -8.46
CA GLU A 203 6.31 7.62 -9.27
C GLU A 203 5.99 6.14 -9.06
N SER A 204 5.67 5.74 -7.82
CA SER A 204 5.25 4.37 -7.49
C SER A 204 3.85 4.03 -8.01
N MET A 205 3.03 5.05 -8.32
CA MET A 205 1.65 4.89 -8.79
C MET A 205 1.54 4.84 -10.32
N VAL A 206 2.49 5.42 -11.08
CA VAL A 206 2.53 5.39 -12.56
C VAL A 206 2.30 3.99 -13.16
N PRO A 207 2.92 2.88 -12.66
CA PRO A 207 2.74 1.55 -13.25
C PRO A 207 1.31 1.00 -13.21
N TYR A 208 0.44 1.52 -12.34
CA TYR A 208 -0.96 1.11 -12.25
C TYR A 208 -1.87 1.86 -13.23
N ILE A 209 -1.37 2.86 -13.97
CA ILE A 209 -2.12 3.59 -14.99
C ILE A 209 -2.19 2.73 -16.27
N LEU A 210 -3.24 1.92 -16.37
CA LEU A 210 -3.45 0.93 -17.44
C LEU A 210 -3.58 1.58 -18.83
N VAL A 211 -4.11 2.80 -18.90
CA VAL A 211 -4.08 3.66 -20.08
C VAL A 211 -3.85 5.11 -19.64
N ASN A 212 -2.99 5.81 -20.38
CA ASN A 212 -2.58 7.18 -20.14
C ASN A 212 -2.76 8.00 -21.43
N ASP A 213 -3.66 8.98 -21.40
CA ASP A 213 -3.94 9.91 -22.50
C ASP A 213 -3.60 11.38 -22.15
N MET A 214 -2.81 11.62 -21.09
CA MET A 214 -2.46 12.99 -20.63
C MET A 214 -1.76 13.83 -21.71
N GLU A 215 -0.97 13.21 -22.59
CA GLU A 215 -0.36 13.87 -23.76
C GLU A 215 -1.40 14.56 -24.66
N LYS A 216 -2.57 13.94 -24.82
CA LYS A 216 -3.65 14.49 -25.66
C LYS A 216 -4.39 15.63 -24.96
N VAL A 217 -4.52 15.55 -23.64
CA VAL A 217 -5.04 16.66 -22.80
C VAL A 217 -4.12 17.87 -22.88
N TRP A 218 -2.80 17.66 -22.81
CA TRP A 218 -1.79 18.70 -22.99
C TRP A 218 -1.87 19.34 -24.40
N LEU A 219 -1.81 18.53 -25.45
CA LEU A 219 -1.86 19.02 -26.83
C LEU A 219 -3.17 19.78 -27.14
N LEU A 220 -4.31 19.38 -26.57
CA LEU A 220 -5.57 20.12 -26.65
C LEU A 220 -5.40 21.52 -26.03
N LEU A 221 -5.02 21.60 -24.76
CA LEU A 221 -4.96 22.85 -24.01
C LEU A 221 -3.94 23.83 -24.60
N VAL A 222 -2.78 23.32 -25.03
CA VAL A 222 -1.76 24.12 -25.72
C VAL A 222 -2.24 24.60 -27.08
N ASN A 223 -2.94 23.79 -27.86
CA ASN A 223 -3.49 24.22 -29.15
C ASN A 223 -4.65 25.22 -28.98
N ALA A 224 -5.50 25.07 -27.96
CA ALA A 224 -6.52 26.05 -27.61
C ALA A 224 -5.89 27.39 -27.18
N LYS A 225 -4.84 27.34 -26.34
CA LYS A 225 -4.03 28.51 -25.94
C LYS A 225 -3.36 29.21 -27.12
N ARG A 226 -2.84 28.46 -28.10
CA ARG A 226 -2.19 28.99 -29.33
C ARG A 226 -3.18 29.55 -30.34
N ASN A 227 -4.34 28.92 -30.51
CA ASN A 227 -5.38 29.33 -31.45
C ASN A 227 -6.33 30.40 -30.89
N ARG A 228 -5.98 31.00 -29.74
CA ARG A 228 -6.77 32.03 -29.07
C ARG A 228 -6.89 33.30 -29.92
N THR A 229 -8.11 33.64 -30.28
CA THR A 229 -8.48 34.93 -30.88
C THR A 229 -8.97 35.93 -29.83
N GLU A 230 -8.98 37.23 -30.15
CA GLU A 230 -9.62 38.22 -29.30
C GLU A 230 -11.12 37.92 -29.15
N GLY A 231 -11.58 37.75 -27.91
CA GLY A 231 -12.96 37.36 -27.59
C GLY A 231 -13.21 35.86 -27.42
N SER A 232 -12.25 34.97 -27.72
CA SER A 232 -12.34 33.54 -27.38
C SER A 232 -11.55 33.24 -26.09
N ASN A 233 -12.23 32.76 -25.05
CA ASN A 233 -11.62 32.27 -23.82
C ASN A 233 -11.46 30.75 -23.87
N VAL A 234 -10.38 30.20 -23.29
CA VAL A 234 -10.22 28.76 -23.15
C VAL A 234 -10.96 28.28 -21.89
N ARG A 235 -12.02 27.49 -22.07
CA ARG A 235 -12.88 26.96 -21.01
C ARG A 235 -12.62 25.49 -20.75
N VAL A 236 -12.47 25.12 -19.46
CA VAL A 236 -12.38 23.73 -19.00
C VAL A 236 -13.49 23.45 -18.00
N ASP A 237 -14.17 22.31 -18.12
CA ASP A 237 -15.27 21.92 -17.24
C ASP A 237 -14.89 20.66 -16.45
N LEU A 238 -14.84 20.73 -15.12
CA LEU A 238 -14.63 19.60 -14.22
C LEU A 238 -15.97 19.08 -13.72
N ILE A 239 -16.31 17.83 -14.04
CA ILE A 239 -17.47 17.13 -13.49
C ILE A 239 -16.97 16.32 -12.30
N LEU A 240 -17.34 16.78 -11.11
CA LEU A 240 -16.74 16.35 -9.84
C LEU A 240 -17.24 14.97 -9.39
N ASP A 241 -16.39 14.29 -8.61
CA ASP A 241 -16.70 13.08 -7.84
C ASP A 241 -16.77 13.50 -6.36
N ASN A 242 -15.80 13.12 -5.52
CA ASN A 242 -15.87 13.28 -4.07
C ASN A 242 -15.47 14.68 -3.57
N ALA A 243 -15.87 14.99 -2.34
CA ALA A 243 -15.39 16.10 -1.53
C ALA A 243 -14.02 15.77 -0.90
N GLY A 244 -13.65 16.44 0.19
CA GLY A 244 -12.41 16.13 0.92
C GLY A 244 -11.14 16.38 0.10
N PHE A 245 -10.17 15.46 0.18
CA PHE A 245 -8.89 15.64 -0.52
C PHE A 245 -8.99 15.62 -2.05
N GLU A 246 -9.90 14.83 -2.64
CA GLU A 246 -10.08 14.80 -4.09
C GLU A 246 -10.57 16.15 -4.63
N LEU A 247 -11.52 16.79 -3.95
CA LEU A 247 -11.93 18.15 -4.29
C LEU A 247 -10.75 19.12 -4.20
N VAL A 248 -9.93 19.05 -3.15
CA VAL A 248 -8.76 19.93 -3.00
C VAL A 248 -7.76 19.74 -4.15
N SER A 249 -7.50 18.52 -4.60
CA SER A 249 -6.60 18.30 -5.75
C SER A 249 -7.20 18.77 -7.09
N ASP A 250 -8.52 18.69 -7.25
CA ASP A 250 -9.22 19.27 -8.41
C ASP A 250 -9.22 20.81 -8.41
N LEU A 251 -9.35 21.45 -7.23
CA LEU A 251 -9.21 22.90 -7.08
C LEU A 251 -7.77 23.37 -7.37
N VAL A 252 -6.75 22.63 -6.93
CA VAL A 252 -5.34 22.91 -7.25
C VAL A 252 -5.06 22.74 -8.74
N LEU A 253 -5.59 21.70 -9.39
CA LEU A 253 -5.51 21.51 -10.85
C LEU A 253 -6.16 22.69 -11.60
N ALA A 254 -7.33 23.15 -11.16
CA ALA A 254 -8.03 24.28 -11.76
C ALA A 254 -7.28 25.61 -11.60
N ASP A 255 -6.62 25.86 -10.46
CA ASP A 255 -5.86 27.10 -10.25
C ASP A 255 -4.53 27.06 -11.01
N PHE A 256 -3.93 25.87 -11.19
CA PHE A 256 -2.83 25.65 -12.13
C PHE A 256 -3.23 25.97 -13.57
N LEU A 257 -4.38 25.49 -14.05
CA LEU A 257 -4.85 25.76 -15.42
C LEU A 257 -5.03 27.27 -15.68
N LEU A 258 -5.57 28.02 -14.71
CA LEU A 258 -5.68 29.49 -14.81
C LEU A 258 -4.32 30.22 -14.69
N SER A 259 -3.44 29.75 -13.81
CA SER A 259 -2.13 30.38 -13.55
C SER A 259 -1.14 30.16 -14.70
N SER A 260 -1.16 28.97 -15.29
CA SER A 260 -0.38 28.56 -16.48
C SER A 260 -0.90 29.14 -17.81
N LYS A 261 -2.09 29.75 -17.80
CA LYS A 261 -2.83 30.17 -19.00
C LYS A 261 -3.10 29.03 -19.98
N LEU A 262 -3.32 27.82 -19.47
CA LEU A 262 -3.91 26.70 -20.21
C LEU A 262 -5.44 26.79 -20.24
N ALA A 263 -6.03 27.51 -19.29
CA ALA A 263 -7.43 27.94 -19.28
C ALA A 263 -7.54 29.44 -18.93
N ASP A 264 -8.66 30.05 -19.32
CA ASP A 264 -9.13 31.37 -18.90
C ASP A 264 -10.30 31.28 -17.91
N GLU A 265 -11.16 30.28 -18.09
CA GLU A 265 -12.31 29.99 -17.23
C GLU A 265 -12.35 28.50 -16.86
N VAL A 266 -12.72 28.19 -15.61
CA VAL A 266 -12.95 26.82 -15.14
C VAL A 266 -14.35 26.68 -14.53
N TYR A 267 -15.12 25.72 -15.04
CA TYR A 267 -16.48 25.43 -14.59
C TYR A 267 -16.50 24.13 -13.79
N PHE A 268 -17.09 24.15 -12.60
CA PHE A 268 -17.19 22.98 -11.72
C PHE A 268 -18.64 22.51 -11.69
N HIS A 269 -18.88 21.24 -12.02
CA HIS A 269 -20.20 20.61 -12.00
C HIS A 269 -20.30 19.66 -10.81
N GLY A 270 -21.05 20.08 -9.79
CA GLY A 270 -21.33 19.29 -8.58
C GLY A 270 -22.75 18.73 -8.54
N LYS A 271 -23.04 17.97 -7.48
CA LYS A 271 -24.34 17.32 -7.29
C LYS A 271 -25.35 18.26 -6.61
N SER A 272 -26.61 18.21 -7.03
CA SER A 272 -27.69 19.07 -6.49
C SER A 272 -28.24 18.62 -5.14
N ILE A 273 -28.00 17.35 -4.76
CA ILE A 273 -28.46 16.74 -3.50
C ILE A 273 -27.31 15.90 -2.90
N PRO A 274 -27.36 15.54 -1.59
CA PRO A 274 -26.40 14.60 -1.00
C PRO A 274 -26.42 13.26 -1.75
N TRP A 275 -25.26 12.83 -2.23
CA TRP A 275 -25.16 11.80 -3.27
C TRP A 275 -23.94 10.88 -3.04
N TYR A 276 -24.10 9.59 -3.32
CA TYR A 276 -23.02 8.58 -3.32
C TYR A 276 -22.10 8.57 -2.07
N VAL A 277 -22.66 8.98 -0.92
CA VAL A 277 -21.95 9.33 0.31
C VAL A 277 -21.06 10.56 0.16
N SER A 278 -19.98 10.46 -0.60
CA SER A 278 -18.87 11.41 -0.54
C SER A 278 -18.89 12.49 -1.63
N ASP A 279 -19.85 12.48 -2.55
CA ASP A 279 -19.86 13.41 -3.69
C ASP A 279 -19.96 14.90 -3.30
N THR A 280 -19.24 15.75 -4.04
CA THR A 280 -19.26 17.20 -3.85
C THR A 280 -20.61 17.81 -4.24
N THR A 281 -21.33 18.34 -3.26
CA THR A 281 -22.43 19.30 -3.46
C THR A 281 -21.91 20.74 -3.46
N LYS A 282 -22.80 21.68 -3.80
CA LYS A 282 -22.55 23.14 -3.67
C LYS A 282 -22.15 23.57 -2.26
N ASN A 283 -22.67 22.89 -1.24
CA ASN A 283 -22.36 23.21 0.15
C ASN A 283 -20.95 22.76 0.51
N ASP A 284 -20.55 21.56 0.10
CA ASP A 284 -19.18 21.04 0.31
C ASP A 284 -18.15 21.92 -0.40
N PHE A 285 -18.39 22.28 -1.66
CA PHE A 285 -17.51 23.13 -2.46
C PHE A 285 -17.21 24.47 -1.78
N ASN A 286 -18.27 25.17 -1.36
CA ASN A 286 -18.15 26.45 -0.65
C ASN A 286 -17.54 26.29 0.75
N TRP A 287 -17.86 25.20 1.46
CA TRP A 287 -17.29 24.89 2.77
C TRP A 287 -15.78 24.65 2.68
N THR A 288 -15.31 23.80 1.77
CA THR A 288 -13.89 23.51 1.57
C THR A 288 -13.08 24.77 1.26
N ILE A 289 -13.54 25.62 0.33
CA ILE A 289 -12.85 26.89 0.01
C ILE A 289 -12.80 27.81 1.24
N LYS A 290 -13.90 27.89 2.01
CA LYS A 290 -13.95 28.68 3.26
C LYS A 290 -13.01 28.13 4.34
N GLN A 291 -12.93 26.80 4.51
CA GLN A 291 -12.01 26.19 5.48
C GLN A 291 -10.55 26.45 5.11
N LEU A 292 -10.16 26.26 3.85
CA LEU A 292 -8.81 26.59 3.41
C LEU A 292 -8.50 28.08 3.63
N GLY A 293 -9.39 28.98 3.21
CA GLY A 293 -9.19 30.44 3.37
C GLY A 293 -9.04 30.87 4.83
N SER A 294 -9.75 30.20 5.73
CA SER A 294 -9.74 30.45 7.18
C SER A 294 -8.63 29.70 7.95
N ALA A 295 -7.83 28.88 7.27
CA ALA A 295 -6.82 28.04 7.92
C ALA A 295 -5.62 28.86 8.42
N ASN A 296 -5.10 28.53 9.61
CA ASN A 296 -3.90 29.16 10.17
C ASN A 296 -2.63 28.88 9.35
N HIS A 297 -2.63 27.88 8.47
CA HIS A 297 -1.48 27.57 7.61
C HIS A 297 -1.44 28.48 6.38
N MET A 298 -0.36 29.27 6.27
CA MET A 298 -0.20 30.35 5.28
C MET A 298 -0.52 29.94 3.83
N TRP A 299 -0.01 28.80 3.35
CA TRP A 299 -0.25 28.38 1.96
C TRP A 299 -1.68 27.88 1.72
N MET A 300 -2.37 27.33 2.73
CA MET A 300 -3.78 26.97 2.62
C MET A 300 -4.68 28.20 2.57
N SER A 301 -4.46 29.15 3.48
CA SER A 301 -5.19 30.44 3.48
C SER A 301 -5.02 31.15 2.15
N ARG A 302 -3.79 31.21 1.63
CA ARG A 302 -3.49 31.80 0.33
C ARG A 302 -4.17 31.08 -0.85
N CYS A 303 -4.27 29.75 -0.83
CA CYS A 303 -5.09 29.01 -1.79
C CYS A 303 -6.57 29.40 -1.68
N GLY A 304 -7.19 29.25 -0.49
CA GLY A 304 -8.61 29.54 -0.31
C GLY A 304 -9.00 30.99 -0.65
N ILE A 305 -8.17 31.97 -0.30
CA ILE A 305 -8.37 33.39 -0.66
C ILE A 305 -8.24 33.62 -2.17
N ASN A 306 -7.25 32.99 -2.84
CA ASN A 306 -7.15 33.04 -4.31
C ASN A 306 -8.40 32.44 -4.98
N TRP A 307 -8.88 31.31 -4.47
CA TRP A 307 -10.01 30.54 -5.00
C TRP A 307 -11.34 31.27 -4.85
N GLU A 308 -11.60 31.85 -3.68
CA GLU A 308 -12.72 32.76 -3.46
C GLU A 308 -12.61 34.00 -4.37
N GLY A 309 -11.39 34.50 -4.59
CA GLY A 309 -11.10 35.56 -5.56
C GLY A 309 -11.33 35.17 -7.02
N ASN A 310 -11.12 33.91 -7.41
CA ASN A 310 -11.38 33.41 -8.76
C ASN A 310 -12.88 33.26 -9.01
N LEU A 311 -13.65 32.81 -8.01
CA LEU A 311 -15.12 32.79 -8.03
C LEU A 311 -15.69 34.21 -8.16
N LYS A 312 -15.21 35.16 -7.35
CA LYS A 312 -15.66 36.57 -7.40
C LYS A 312 -15.36 37.28 -8.73
N LYS A 313 -14.40 36.80 -9.51
CA LYS A 313 -14.06 37.30 -10.86
C LYS A 313 -14.83 36.60 -11.99
N GLY A 314 -15.56 35.52 -11.70
CA GLY A 314 -16.15 34.64 -12.73
C GLY A 314 -15.13 33.78 -13.49
N ALA A 315 -13.84 33.80 -13.11
CA ALA A 315 -12.83 32.91 -13.68
C ALA A 315 -13.02 31.46 -13.22
N TRP A 316 -13.63 31.27 -12.04
CA TRP A 316 -14.22 30.01 -11.61
C TRP A 316 -15.75 30.15 -11.53
N VAL A 317 -16.47 29.12 -11.99
CA VAL A 317 -17.94 29.09 -11.95
C VAL A 317 -18.41 27.73 -11.43
N PHE A 318 -19.06 27.69 -10.26
CA PHE A 318 -19.73 26.48 -9.81
C PHE A 318 -21.14 26.36 -10.40
N ARG A 319 -21.50 25.15 -10.85
CA ARG A 319 -22.81 24.77 -11.36
C ARG A 319 -23.27 23.47 -10.70
N ASP A 320 -24.55 23.44 -10.39
CA ASP A 320 -25.32 22.28 -9.97
C ASP A 320 -26.48 22.10 -10.96
N HIS A 321 -26.78 20.85 -11.32
CA HIS A 321 -27.86 20.52 -12.25
C HIS A 321 -28.44 19.15 -11.94
N MET A 322 -29.78 19.03 -11.92
CA MET A 322 -30.48 17.83 -11.43
C MET A 322 -30.11 16.57 -12.22
N PHE A 323 -29.77 16.71 -13.51
CA PHE A 323 -29.33 15.59 -14.36
C PHE A 323 -28.13 14.81 -13.79
N TRP A 324 -27.21 15.46 -13.08
CA TRP A 324 -26.08 14.76 -12.44
C TRP A 324 -26.53 13.74 -11.40
N THR A 325 -27.69 13.97 -10.74
CA THR A 325 -28.32 13.11 -9.73
C THR A 325 -29.57 12.37 -10.23
N LEU A 326 -29.88 12.39 -11.53
CA LEU A 326 -30.85 11.50 -12.16
C LEU A 326 -30.27 10.08 -12.39
N PRO A 327 -31.08 9.04 -12.66
CA PRO A 327 -30.57 7.69 -12.94
C PRO A 327 -30.06 7.49 -14.37
N HIS A 328 -30.27 8.48 -15.25
CA HIS A 328 -29.92 8.43 -16.65
C HIS A 328 -28.40 8.28 -16.89
N ASP A 329 -28.04 7.55 -17.95
CA ASP A 329 -26.71 7.61 -18.53
C ASP A 329 -26.52 8.91 -19.32
N PHE A 330 -25.26 9.31 -19.58
CA PHE A 330 -24.97 10.59 -20.22
C PHE A 330 -25.37 10.62 -21.70
N SER A 331 -25.57 9.48 -22.36
CA SER A 331 -26.10 9.45 -23.73
C SER A 331 -27.54 9.99 -23.83
N SER A 332 -28.28 9.94 -22.72
CA SER A 332 -29.63 10.52 -22.60
C SER A 332 -29.63 12.05 -22.39
N MET A 333 -28.48 12.68 -22.15
CA MET A 333 -28.41 14.10 -21.74
C MET A 333 -29.00 15.04 -22.79
N SER A 334 -28.78 14.79 -24.09
CA SER A 334 -29.31 15.65 -25.15
C SER A 334 -30.83 15.64 -25.29
N GLU A 335 -31.50 14.64 -24.69
CA GLU A 335 -32.97 14.49 -24.72
C GLU A 335 -33.60 14.92 -23.38
N VAL A 336 -32.95 14.62 -22.25
CA VAL A 336 -33.46 14.84 -20.88
C VAL A 336 -33.00 16.18 -20.28
N ALA A 337 -31.85 16.70 -20.70
CA ALA A 337 -31.25 17.95 -20.22
C ALA A 337 -30.54 18.70 -21.38
N PRO A 338 -31.29 19.11 -22.43
CA PRO A 338 -30.73 19.70 -23.64
C PRO A 338 -30.01 21.05 -23.37
N ASP A 339 -30.40 21.75 -22.32
CA ASP A 339 -29.76 22.98 -21.83
C ASP A 339 -28.38 22.71 -21.22
N LEU A 340 -28.26 21.68 -20.36
CA LEU A 340 -26.97 21.22 -19.85
C LEU A 340 -26.09 20.72 -21.00
N HIS A 341 -26.64 19.95 -21.94
CA HIS A 341 -25.88 19.48 -23.11
C HIS A 341 -25.32 20.66 -23.93
N ALA A 342 -26.17 21.67 -24.23
CA ALA A 342 -25.77 22.89 -24.93
C ALA A 342 -24.78 23.78 -24.14
N GLU A 343 -24.77 23.68 -22.81
CA GLU A 343 -23.78 24.33 -21.95
C GLU A 343 -22.42 23.61 -22.01
N LEU A 344 -22.39 22.27 -21.93
CA LEU A 344 -21.15 21.49 -22.05
C LEU A 344 -20.52 21.58 -23.46
N GLN A 345 -21.32 21.80 -24.50
CA GLN A 345 -20.85 22.05 -25.88
C GLN A 345 -19.99 23.33 -26.03
N LYS A 346 -19.95 24.20 -25.00
CA LYS A 346 -19.12 25.42 -24.98
C LYS A 346 -17.71 25.17 -24.41
N SER A 347 -17.46 23.98 -23.86
CA SER A 347 -16.18 23.63 -23.26
C SER A 347 -15.12 23.30 -24.31
N ASN A 348 -13.85 23.63 -24.05
CA ASN A 348 -12.74 23.09 -24.83
C ASN A 348 -12.34 21.68 -24.34
N LEU A 349 -12.53 21.41 -23.04
CA LEU A 349 -12.20 20.13 -22.41
C LEU A 349 -13.11 19.82 -21.21
N LEU A 350 -13.78 18.68 -21.26
CA LEU A 350 -14.52 18.09 -20.14
C LEU A 350 -13.64 17.08 -19.38
N LEU A 351 -13.45 17.29 -18.08
CA LEU A 351 -12.76 16.39 -17.16
C LEU A 351 -13.77 15.69 -16.25
N PHE A 352 -14.03 14.41 -16.48
CA PHE A 352 -14.96 13.59 -15.68
C PHE A 352 -14.22 12.80 -14.60
N LYS A 353 -14.37 13.20 -13.34
CA LYS A 353 -13.73 12.55 -12.18
C LYS A 353 -14.43 11.25 -11.78
N GLY A 354 -13.67 10.27 -11.33
CA GLY A 354 -14.17 9.13 -10.55
C GLY A 354 -14.98 8.08 -11.30
N ASP A 355 -15.48 7.10 -10.54
CA ASP A 355 -16.05 5.87 -11.09
C ASP A 355 -17.51 6.03 -11.56
N LEU A 356 -18.34 6.78 -10.82
CA LEU A 356 -19.75 6.97 -11.17
C LEU A 356 -19.90 7.72 -12.49
N ASN A 357 -19.10 8.77 -12.71
CA ASN A 357 -19.11 9.49 -13.98
C ASN A 357 -18.65 8.59 -15.14
N TYR A 358 -17.67 7.69 -14.94
CA TYR A 358 -17.28 6.71 -15.97
C TYR A 358 -18.41 5.68 -16.27
N ARG A 359 -19.11 5.21 -15.23
CA ARG A 359 -20.28 4.35 -15.40
C ARG A 359 -21.40 5.06 -16.16
N LYS A 360 -21.69 6.33 -15.85
CA LYS A 360 -22.67 7.14 -16.60
C LYS A 360 -22.22 7.49 -18.02
N LEU A 361 -20.93 7.69 -18.27
CA LEU A 361 -20.36 7.85 -19.61
C LEU A 361 -20.54 6.59 -20.46
N THR A 362 -20.46 5.39 -19.85
CA THR A 362 -20.51 4.09 -20.56
C THR A 362 -21.85 3.36 -20.44
N GLY A 363 -22.85 3.98 -19.81
CA GLY A 363 -24.17 3.40 -19.54
C GLY A 363 -24.20 2.21 -18.57
N ASP A 364 -23.12 2.01 -17.79
CA ASP A 364 -22.92 0.88 -16.86
C ASP A 364 -23.14 -0.51 -17.49
N ARG A 365 -22.81 -0.64 -18.79
CA ARG A 365 -23.09 -1.84 -19.60
C ARG A 365 -21.90 -2.79 -19.63
N LYS A 366 -22.20 -4.08 -19.80
CA LYS A 366 -21.22 -5.18 -19.96
C LYS A 366 -20.59 -5.18 -21.37
N TRP A 367 -19.86 -4.12 -21.68
CA TRP A 367 -19.03 -4.02 -22.88
C TRP A 367 -17.84 -4.99 -22.82
N GLU A 368 -17.36 -5.47 -23.97
CA GLU A 368 -16.04 -6.10 -24.04
C GLU A 368 -14.94 -5.07 -23.81
N HIS A 369 -13.86 -5.46 -23.12
CA HIS A 369 -12.81 -4.51 -22.73
C HIS A 369 -12.07 -3.86 -23.92
N SER A 370 -12.13 -4.48 -25.11
CA SER A 370 -11.58 -4.01 -26.38
C SER A 370 -12.44 -2.96 -27.10
N VAL A 371 -13.70 -2.74 -26.68
CA VAL A 371 -14.61 -1.78 -27.32
C VAL A 371 -14.00 -0.37 -27.25
N PRO A 372 -13.95 0.41 -28.34
CA PRO A 372 -13.47 1.79 -28.28
C PRO A 372 -14.33 2.65 -27.35
N PHE A 373 -13.73 3.46 -26.48
CA PHE A 373 -14.47 4.32 -25.55
C PHE A 373 -15.45 5.26 -26.28
N HIS A 374 -15.08 5.79 -27.45
CA HIS A 374 -15.97 6.55 -28.33
C HIS A 374 -17.29 5.80 -28.68
N GLN A 375 -17.24 4.47 -28.88
CA GLN A 375 -18.43 3.66 -29.10
C GLN A 375 -19.24 3.46 -27.81
N ALA A 376 -18.55 3.23 -26.68
CA ALA A 376 -19.19 3.05 -25.38
C ALA A 376 -19.90 4.31 -24.85
N LEU A 377 -19.44 5.51 -25.26
CA LEU A 377 -20.10 6.81 -25.01
C LEU A 377 -21.48 6.95 -25.67
N ASN A 378 -21.87 6.04 -26.58
CA ASN A 378 -23.22 5.93 -27.13
C ASN A 378 -23.82 7.27 -27.63
N LYS A 379 -23.08 8.01 -28.46
CA LYS A 379 -23.38 9.37 -28.98
C LYS A 379 -23.07 10.56 -28.04
N PHE A 380 -22.69 10.35 -26.77
CA PHE A 380 -22.37 11.46 -25.86
C PHE A 380 -21.03 12.14 -26.23
N HIS A 381 -21.10 13.16 -27.08
CA HIS A 381 -19.94 13.91 -27.59
C HIS A 381 -20.18 15.44 -27.60
N PRO A 382 -20.58 16.08 -26.48
CA PRO A 382 -20.80 17.53 -26.46
C PRO A 382 -19.52 18.33 -26.76
N ALA A 383 -18.39 17.94 -26.16
CA ALA A 383 -17.08 18.53 -26.37
C ALA A 383 -15.98 17.45 -26.19
N PRO A 384 -14.70 17.73 -26.51
CA PRO A 384 -13.61 16.82 -26.18
C PRO A 384 -13.60 16.48 -24.69
N LEU A 385 -13.48 15.19 -24.36
CA LEU A 385 -13.59 14.73 -22.98
C LEU A 385 -12.51 13.71 -22.60
N CYS A 386 -12.16 13.73 -21.31
CA CYS A 386 -11.27 12.80 -20.66
C CYS A 386 -11.88 12.39 -19.31
N SER A 387 -11.81 11.11 -18.95
CA SER A 387 -12.18 10.64 -17.61
C SER A 387 -10.94 10.32 -16.80
N LEU A 388 -10.89 10.81 -15.55
CA LEU A 388 -9.85 10.57 -14.57
C LEU A 388 -10.42 9.60 -13.52
N ARG A 389 -10.25 8.30 -13.73
CA ARG A 389 -11.03 7.25 -13.06
C ARG A 389 -10.15 6.26 -12.28
N THR A 390 -10.45 6.12 -10.98
CA THR A 390 -10.09 4.92 -10.21
C THR A 390 -11.14 3.84 -10.43
N LEU A 391 -10.72 2.60 -10.78
CA LEU A 391 -11.66 1.53 -11.09
C LEU A 391 -12.30 1.00 -9.79
N LYS A 392 -13.59 1.28 -9.61
CA LYS A 392 -14.42 0.81 -8.50
C LYS A 392 -15.64 -0.02 -8.97
N SER A 393 -15.64 -0.48 -10.24
CA SER A 393 -16.73 -1.25 -10.85
C SER A 393 -16.27 -2.13 -12.01
N ASP A 394 -17.05 -3.17 -12.33
CA ASP A 394 -16.77 -4.19 -13.37
C ASP A 394 -16.68 -3.61 -14.80
N THR A 395 -17.32 -2.45 -15.05
CA THR A 395 -17.43 -1.82 -16.37
C THR A 395 -16.09 -1.20 -16.81
N GLN A 396 -15.49 -1.68 -17.90
CA GLN A 396 -14.23 -1.15 -18.45
C GLN A 396 -14.12 -1.39 -19.96
N VAL A 397 -13.67 -0.39 -20.73
CA VAL A 397 -13.49 -0.43 -22.20
C VAL A 397 -12.18 0.22 -22.67
N GLY A 398 -11.85 0.12 -23.97
CA GLY A 398 -10.68 0.74 -24.60
C GLY A 398 -9.33 0.05 -24.38
N LEU A 399 -9.27 -1.06 -23.66
CA LEU A 399 -8.04 -1.80 -23.40
C LEU A 399 -7.48 -2.45 -24.67
N LYS A 400 -6.16 -2.66 -24.72
CA LYS A 400 -5.53 -3.38 -25.83
C LYS A 400 -5.91 -4.87 -25.77
N PRO A 401 -6.06 -5.57 -26.91
CA PRO A 401 -6.27 -7.02 -26.92
C PRO A 401 -5.20 -7.75 -26.10
N GLY A 402 -5.63 -8.64 -25.19
CA GLY A 402 -4.74 -9.36 -24.27
C GLY A 402 -4.33 -8.59 -23.00
N GLN A 403 -4.72 -7.33 -22.83
CA GLN A 403 -4.46 -6.57 -21.60
C GLN A 403 -5.43 -7.03 -20.48
N VAL A 404 -4.89 -7.74 -19.49
CA VAL A 404 -5.67 -8.32 -18.38
C VAL A 404 -5.99 -7.27 -17.32
N LEU A 405 -7.23 -7.28 -16.81
CA LEU A 405 -7.63 -6.51 -15.64
C LEU A 405 -7.06 -7.12 -14.36
N LEU A 406 -5.99 -6.52 -13.84
CA LEU A 406 -5.58 -6.70 -12.45
C LEU A 406 -6.44 -5.81 -11.56
N GLN A 407 -6.94 -6.36 -10.44
CA GLN A 407 -7.71 -5.58 -9.46
C GLN A 407 -6.86 -4.41 -8.92
N GLY A 408 -7.42 -3.20 -8.98
CA GLY A 408 -6.76 -1.99 -8.47
C GLY A 408 -5.95 -1.16 -9.48
N GLY A 409 -5.95 -1.54 -10.77
CA GLY A 409 -5.46 -0.69 -11.88
C GLY A 409 -6.37 0.52 -12.16
N ILE A 410 -5.79 1.57 -12.73
CA ILE A 410 -6.37 2.92 -12.90
C ILE A 410 -6.41 3.31 -14.40
N LEU A 411 -7.30 4.22 -14.82
CA LEU A 411 -7.36 4.69 -16.22
C LEU A 411 -7.53 6.19 -16.42
N ILE A 412 -6.94 6.63 -17.54
CA ILE A 412 -7.17 7.90 -18.26
C ILE A 412 -7.46 7.50 -19.72
N PHE A 413 -8.61 7.85 -20.32
CA PHE A 413 -8.95 7.38 -21.68
C PHE A 413 -9.58 8.41 -22.64
N ARG A 414 -9.08 8.37 -23.89
CA ARG A 414 -9.46 9.04 -25.15
C ARG A 414 -10.96 9.01 -25.51
N GLN A 415 -11.57 10.17 -25.78
CA GLN A 415 -11.50 10.68 -27.16
C GLN A 415 -11.71 12.20 -27.35
N LEU A 416 -10.69 12.84 -27.93
CA LEU A 416 -10.76 14.08 -28.70
C LEU A 416 -11.40 13.85 -30.08
N ILE A 417 -12.24 14.78 -30.52
CA ILE A 417 -12.95 14.69 -31.81
C ILE A 417 -11.96 14.70 -32.99
N GLU A 418 -11.83 13.58 -33.71
CA GLU A 418 -11.09 13.51 -34.98
C GLU A 418 -11.98 13.99 -36.14
N LEU A 419 -12.07 15.32 -36.31
CA LEU A 419 -12.75 15.95 -37.46
C LEU A 419 -11.89 17.04 -38.13
N GLN A 420 -10.84 16.62 -38.83
CA GLN A 420 -10.62 17.10 -40.21
C GLN A 420 -9.83 16.08 -41.03
N LYS A 421 -10.26 15.87 -42.28
CA LYS A 421 -9.73 14.84 -43.18
C LYS A 421 -8.56 15.40 -43.99
N LEU A 422 -7.47 14.63 -44.12
CA LEU A 422 -6.44 14.85 -45.14
C LEU A 422 -5.86 13.51 -45.65
N GLU A 423 -6.71 12.70 -46.29
CA GLU A 423 -6.27 11.59 -47.14
C GLU A 423 -6.54 11.93 -48.60
N ILE A 424 -5.48 12.14 -49.38
CA ILE A 424 -5.53 12.27 -50.85
C ILE A 424 -4.36 11.47 -51.45
N GLN A 425 -4.71 10.53 -52.32
CA GLN A 425 -3.85 9.84 -53.31
C GLN A 425 -2.66 9.00 -52.81
N SER A 426 -2.82 7.68 -52.93
CA SER A 426 -1.81 6.86 -53.60
C SER A 426 -2.51 5.85 -54.53
N GLY A 427 -1.95 5.56 -55.70
CA GLY A 427 -2.52 4.62 -56.68
C GLY A 427 -2.07 4.87 -58.13
N LYS A 428 -1.86 3.78 -58.88
CA LYS A 428 -1.11 3.69 -60.16
C LYS A 428 0.42 3.80 -59.95
N LEU A 429 1.29 3.22 -60.79
CA LEU A 429 1.08 2.46 -62.04
C LEU A 429 1.56 0.98 -61.91
N LYS A 430 1.26 0.17 -62.93
CA LYS A 430 1.86 -1.15 -63.16
C LYS A 430 2.39 -1.24 -64.60
N GLU A 431 3.60 -1.81 -64.73
CA GLU A 431 4.19 -2.57 -65.85
C GLU A 431 3.86 -2.24 -67.32
N SER A 432 4.92 -2.08 -68.11
CA SER A 432 4.97 -2.41 -69.55
C SER A 432 6.34 -2.96 -69.91
N HIS A 433 6.42 -4.06 -70.66
CA HIS A 433 7.64 -4.60 -71.26
C HIS A 433 7.33 -4.99 -72.70
N ASP A 434 8.25 -4.73 -73.62
CA ASP A 434 8.25 -5.23 -74.99
C ASP A 434 9.68 -5.61 -75.39
N HIS A 435 9.83 -6.66 -76.20
CA HIS A 435 11.12 -7.13 -76.71
C HIS A 435 10.99 -7.51 -78.19
N VAL A 436 11.92 -7.01 -79.01
CA VAL A 436 12.04 -7.31 -80.44
C VAL A 436 13.51 -7.58 -80.76
N LEU A 437 13.81 -8.61 -81.55
CA LEU A 437 15.06 -8.75 -82.32
C LEU A 437 14.90 -9.82 -83.43
N LEU A 438 15.80 -9.81 -84.42
CA LEU A 438 15.65 -10.47 -85.73
C LEU A 438 16.57 -11.70 -85.96
N ASP A 439 16.26 -12.47 -86.99
CA ASP A 439 17.03 -13.59 -87.54
C ASP A 439 18.46 -13.24 -88.03
N ILE A 440 19.40 -14.18 -87.86
CA ILE A 440 20.54 -14.42 -88.77
C ILE A 440 20.80 -15.95 -88.84
N PRO A 441 20.92 -16.58 -90.03
CA PRO A 441 21.16 -18.03 -90.15
C PRO A 441 22.64 -18.43 -90.00
N VAL A 442 22.90 -19.60 -89.41
CA VAL A 442 24.24 -20.16 -89.13
C VAL A 442 24.39 -21.55 -89.78
N THR A 443 25.62 -21.91 -90.20
CA THR A 443 25.88 -23.11 -91.00
C THR A 443 25.85 -24.43 -90.20
N ARG A 444 25.61 -25.54 -90.91
CA ARG A 444 25.21 -26.83 -90.33
C ARG A 444 26.29 -27.53 -89.48
N GLU A 445 27.57 -27.28 -89.74
CA GLU A 445 28.67 -27.83 -88.95
C GLU A 445 28.87 -27.07 -87.64
N GLN A 446 28.76 -25.73 -87.67
CA GLN A 446 28.71 -24.91 -86.46
C GLN A 446 27.49 -25.28 -85.61
N MET A 447 26.30 -25.49 -86.21
CA MET A 447 25.13 -25.99 -85.47
C MET A 447 25.41 -27.31 -84.74
N ASN A 448 26.14 -28.26 -85.35
CA ASN A 448 26.44 -29.53 -84.68
C ASN A 448 27.44 -29.37 -83.53
N HIS A 449 28.46 -28.52 -83.68
CA HIS A 449 29.42 -28.27 -82.60
C HIS A 449 28.80 -27.48 -81.45
N TYR A 450 28.01 -26.44 -81.75
CA TYR A 450 27.22 -25.73 -80.74
C TYR A 450 26.15 -26.61 -80.09
N ARG A 451 25.54 -27.57 -80.83
CA ARG A 451 24.60 -28.54 -80.24
C ARG A 451 25.30 -29.46 -79.24
N ALA A 452 26.43 -30.08 -79.59
CA ALA A 452 27.15 -30.95 -78.67
C ALA A 452 27.64 -30.19 -77.42
N ALA A 453 28.10 -28.94 -77.60
CA ALA A 453 28.44 -28.06 -76.48
C ALA A 453 27.22 -27.68 -75.63
N ALA A 454 26.07 -27.40 -76.25
CA ALA A 454 24.83 -27.07 -75.55
C ALA A 454 24.19 -28.28 -74.85
N GLU A 455 24.25 -29.49 -75.41
CA GLU A 455 23.80 -30.73 -74.77
C GLU A 455 24.67 -31.09 -73.57
N THR A 456 25.99 -30.88 -73.69
CA THR A 456 26.93 -31.02 -72.55
C THR A 456 26.64 -29.98 -71.48
N ALA A 457 26.51 -28.70 -71.86
CA ALA A 457 26.20 -27.61 -70.94
C ALA A 457 24.80 -27.75 -70.31
N GLN A 458 23.79 -28.28 -71.01
CA GLN A 458 22.48 -28.61 -70.44
C GLN A 458 22.57 -29.77 -69.45
N SER A 459 23.41 -30.78 -69.72
CA SER A 459 23.65 -31.88 -68.78
C SER A 459 24.35 -31.41 -67.50
N GLU A 460 25.34 -30.52 -67.62
CA GLU A 460 26.01 -29.88 -66.49
C GLU A 460 25.08 -28.93 -65.73
N LEU A 461 24.28 -28.12 -66.45
CA LEU A 461 23.28 -27.22 -65.87
C LEU A 461 22.21 -28.01 -65.11
N ALA A 462 21.72 -29.13 -65.65
CA ALA A 462 20.77 -30.00 -64.96
C ALA A 462 21.39 -30.64 -63.70
N ALA A 463 22.64 -31.10 -63.78
CA ALA A 463 23.37 -31.61 -62.62
C ALA A 463 23.66 -30.53 -61.55
N LEU A 464 23.82 -29.26 -61.97
CA LEU A 464 23.92 -28.11 -61.08
C LEU A 464 22.56 -27.72 -60.47
N SER A 465 21.48 -27.73 -61.24
CA SER A 465 20.11 -27.49 -60.75
C SER A 465 19.71 -28.52 -59.70
N VAL A 466 19.91 -29.83 -59.96
CA VAL A 466 19.61 -30.87 -58.97
C VAL A 466 20.42 -30.70 -57.68
N LYS A 467 21.68 -30.23 -57.76
CA LYS A 467 22.49 -29.88 -56.57
C LYS A 467 21.98 -28.63 -55.86
N TYR A 468 21.57 -27.60 -56.62
CA TYR A 468 20.99 -26.37 -56.11
C TYR A 468 19.68 -26.64 -55.38
N ASP A 469 18.75 -27.36 -56.00
CA ASP A 469 17.46 -27.75 -55.43
C ASP A 469 17.63 -28.59 -54.15
N CYS A 470 18.59 -29.51 -54.15
CA CYS A 470 18.92 -30.31 -52.97
C CYS A 470 19.44 -29.42 -51.81
N ALA A 471 20.42 -28.55 -52.08
CA ALA A 471 20.95 -27.60 -51.11
C ALA A 471 19.90 -26.57 -50.63
N GLN A 472 18.97 -26.17 -51.50
CA GLN A 472 17.85 -25.29 -51.17
C GLN A 472 16.83 -26.01 -50.26
N SER A 473 16.58 -27.31 -50.51
CA SER A 473 15.79 -28.18 -49.62
C SER A 473 16.45 -28.34 -48.24
N GLU A 474 17.78 -28.51 -48.19
CA GLU A 474 18.52 -28.56 -46.92
C GLU A 474 18.49 -27.22 -46.18
N LEU A 475 18.69 -26.10 -46.88
CA LEU A 475 18.54 -24.75 -46.30
C LEU A 475 17.12 -24.47 -45.78
N LEU A 476 16.08 -24.96 -46.46
CA LEU A 476 14.70 -24.88 -45.99
C LEU A 476 14.48 -25.71 -44.72
N LYS A 477 14.96 -26.96 -44.67
CA LYS A 477 14.90 -27.83 -43.47
C LYS A 477 15.66 -27.24 -42.29
N LEU A 478 16.85 -26.67 -42.54
CA LEU A 478 17.64 -25.98 -41.52
C LEU A 478 16.94 -24.72 -41.02
N ARG A 479 16.32 -23.92 -41.91
CA ARG A 479 15.49 -22.77 -41.51
C ARG A 479 14.27 -23.18 -40.68
N SER A 480 13.52 -24.22 -41.06
CA SER A 480 12.38 -24.68 -40.26
C SER A 480 12.82 -25.24 -38.89
N SER A 481 13.96 -25.93 -38.83
CA SER A 481 14.56 -26.39 -37.58
C SER A 481 15.00 -25.22 -36.69
N MET A 482 15.63 -24.20 -37.28
CA MET A 482 16.04 -22.98 -36.57
C MET A 482 14.83 -22.20 -36.01
N ILE A 483 13.76 -22.03 -36.80
CA ILE A 483 12.53 -21.37 -36.35
C ILE A 483 11.86 -22.16 -35.22
N SER A 484 11.81 -23.49 -35.32
CA SER A 484 11.30 -24.35 -34.24
C SER A 484 12.14 -24.24 -32.96
N LYS A 485 13.46 -24.15 -33.08
CA LYS A 485 14.36 -23.97 -31.93
C LYS A 485 14.24 -22.58 -31.31
N GLU A 486 14.12 -21.53 -32.11
CA GLU A 486 13.87 -20.17 -31.65
C GLU A 486 12.54 -20.10 -30.87
N ALA A 487 11.46 -20.70 -31.39
CA ALA A 487 10.19 -20.78 -30.68
C ALA A 487 10.35 -21.44 -29.29
N SER A 488 10.98 -22.62 -29.22
CA SER A 488 11.23 -23.30 -27.94
C SER A 488 12.15 -22.51 -26.98
N PHE A 489 13.01 -21.64 -27.51
CA PHE A 489 13.85 -20.76 -26.70
C PHE A 489 13.06 -19.57 -26.14
N GLN A 490 12.15 -18.98 -26.92
CA GLN A 490 11.25 -17.93 -26.45
C GLN A 490 10.25 -18.47 -25.41
N GLU A 491 9.75 -19.70 -25.57
CA GLU A 491 8.92 -20.38 -24.55
C GLU A 491 9.69 -20.58 -23.23
N LEU A 492 10.87 -21.19 -23.27
CA LEU A 492 11.72 -21.37 -22.07
C LEU A 492 12.13 -20.03 -21.43
N LYS A 493 12.31 -18.97 -22.23
CA LYS A 493 12.57 -17.62 -21.74
C LYS A 493 11.34 -17.06 -21.02
N ALA A 494 10.15 -17.21 -21.57
CA ALA A 494 8.90 -16.77 -20.93
C ALA A 494 8.63 -17.54 -19.62
N GLU A 495 8.90 -18.84 -19.56
CA GLU A 495 8.85 -19.62 -18.32
C GLU A 495 9.89 -19.13 -17.29
N ALA A 496 11.12 -18.84 -17.71
CA ALA A 496 12.15 -18.30 -16.82
C ALA A 496 11.83 -16.89 -16.29
N GLU A 497 11.21 -16.04 -17.11
CA GLU A 497 10.73 -14.72 -16.71
C GLU A 497 9.52 -14.81 -15.77
N SER A 498 8.56 -15.71 -16.04
CA SER A 498 7.44 -16.01 -15.13
C SER A 498 7.91 -16.58 -13.79
N CYS A 499 8.93 -17.46 -13.79
CA CYS A 499 9.53 -18.01 -12.58
C CYS A 499 10.24 -16.92 -11.74
N LYS A 500 10.95 -15.99 -12.39
CA LYS A 500 11.51 -14.79 -11.72
C LYS A 500 10.41 -13.90 -11.15
N GLU A 501 9.34 -13.64 -11.89
CA GLU A 501 8.24 -12.80 -11.42
C GLU A 501 7.52 -13.43 -10.21
N ASN A 502 7.27 -14.74 -10.25
CA ASN A 502 6.68 -15.47 -9.13
C ASN A 502 7.60 -15.47 -7.90
N ASN A 503 8.93 -15.60 -8.05
CA ASN A 503 9.86 -15.40 -6.95
C ASN A 503 9.85 -13.96 -6.40
N ALA A 504 9.78 -12.94 -7.27
CA ALA A 504 9.68 -11.54 -6.84
C ALA A 504 8.38 -11.27 -6.07
N ARG A 505 7.25 -11.81 -6.54
CA ARG A 505 5.95 -11.78 -5.84
C ARG A 505 6.01 -12.49 -4.48
N LEU A 506 6.68 -13.64 -4.39
CA LEU A 506 6.86 -14.38 -3.13
C LEU A 506 7.77 -13.61 -2.15
N MET A 507 8.87 -13.01 -2.62
CA MET A 507 9.73 -12.16 -1.78
C MET A 507 9.01 -10.89 -1.31
N SER A 508 8.26 -10.22 -2.19
CA SER A 508 7.43 -9.06 -1.84
C SER A 508 6.38 -9.41 -0.79
N ARG A 509 5.71 -10.58 -0.92
CA ARG A 509 4.75 -11.06 0.06
C ARG A 509 5.40 -11.45 1.39
N LEU A 510 6.60 -12.03 1.38
CA LEU A 510 7.39 -12.27 2.60
C LEU A 510 7.76 -10.97 3.30
N LEU A 511 8.20 -9.96 2.55
CA LEU A 511 8.55 -8.65 3.09
C LEU A 511 7.32 -7.95 3.71
N SER A 512 6.20 -7.97 3.00
CA SER A 512 4.92 -7.43 3.48
C SER A 512 4.44 -8.14 4.76
N LEU A 513 4.55 -9.46 4.84
CA LEU A 513 4.23 -10.21 6.07
C LEU A 513 5.20 -9.91 7.21
N GLN A 514 6.49 -9.68 6.94
CA GLN A 514 7.46 -9.25 7.94
C GLN A 514 7.15 -7.85 8.46
N THR A 515 6.76 -6.92 7.58
CA THR A 515 6.30 -5.57 7.95
C THR A 515 5.05 -5.64 8.82
N GLN A 516 4.02 -6.39 8.44
CA GLN A 516 2.80 -6.57 9.24
C GLN A 516 3.05 -7.21 10.62
N ILE A 517 4.00 -8.15 10.71
CA ILE A 517 4.42 -8.73 12.00
C ILE A 517 5.12 -7.68 12.87
N GLN A 518 5.95 -6.80 12.29
CA GLN A 518 6.60 -5.73 13.04
C GLN A 518 5.60 -4.64 13.47
N GLU A 519 4.67 -4.24 12.60
CA GLU A 519 3.62 -3.27 12.90
C GLU A 519 2.73 -3.77 14.04
N THR A 520 2.28 -5.02 14.00
CA THR A 520 1.48 -5.62 15.08
C THR A 520 2.28 -5.90 16.37
N GLU A 521 3.61 -6.09 16.30
CA GLU A 521 4.48 -6.06 17.50
C GLU A 521 4.52 -4.67 18.14
N GLU A 522 4.63 -3.60 17.34
CA GLU A 522 4.72 -2.22 17.81
C GLU A 522 3.37 -1.73 18.38
N GLU A 523 2.25 -2.09 17.76
CA GLU A 523 0.89 -1.89 18.30
C GLU A 523 0.69 -2.62 19.64
N LEU A 524 1.16 -3.86 19.77
CA LEU A 524 1.11 -4.62 21.02
C LEU A 524 1.89 -3.94 22.15
N HIS A 525 3.02 -3.29 21.85
CA HIS A 525 3.77 -2.48 22.82
C HIS A 525 2.99 -1.22 23.24
N VAL A 526 2.37 -0.50 22.31
CA VAL A 526 1.54 0.67 22.61
C VAL A 526 0.32 0.28 23.45
N LEU A 527 -0.36 -0.82 23.11
CA LEU A 527 -1.47 -1.38 23.88
C LEU A 527 -1.04 -1.84 25.28
N ALA A 528 0.14 -2.47 25.42
CA ALA A 528 0.69 -2.85 26.71
C ALA A 528 1.02 -1.64 27.59
N ALA A 529 1.62 -0.59 27.02
CA ALA A 529 1.91 0.66 27.72
C ALA A 529 0.62 1.37 28.17
N SER A 530 -0.36 1.50 27.27
CA SER A 530 -1.68 2.06 27.57
C SER A 530 -2.43 1.26 28.65
N LYS A 531 -2.40 -0.07 28.58
CA LYS A 531 -2.97 -0.95 29.62
C LYS A 531 -2.31 -0.69 30.97
N ASN A 532 -0.97 -0.66 31.03
CA ASN A 532 -0.25 -0.44 32.29
C ASN A 532 -0.58 0.94 32.90
N GLN A 533 -0.75 1.98 32.07
CA GLN A 533 -1.16 3.30 32.51
C GLN A 533 -2.61 3.33 33.03
N ALA A 534 -3.54 2.65 32.35
CA ALA A 534 -4.92 2.49 32.78
C ALA A 534 -5.04 1.68 34.09
N GLU A 535 -4.24 0.62 34.22
CA GLU A 535 -4.20 -0.26 35.39
C GLU A 535 -3.60 0.46 36.62
N LEU A 536 -2.57 1.29 36.44
CA LEU A 536 -2.06 2.20 37.47
C LEU A 536 -3.11 3.23 37.90
N THR A 537 -3.83 3.83 36.94
CA THR A 537 -4.90 4.80 37.20
C THR A 537 -6.05 4.17 37.97
N ALA A 538 -6.44 2.94 37.61
CA ALA A 538 -7.46 2.17 38.32
C ALA A 538 -7.02 1.81 39.76
N GLN A 539 -5.74 1.48 39.99
CA GLN A 539 -5.20 1.24 41.33
C GLN A 539 -5.24 2.52 42.21
N LEU A 540 -4.92 3.68 41.66
CA LEU A 540 -5.05 4.97 42.36
C LEU A 540 -6.51 5.27 42.73
N ALA A 541 -7.43 5.18 41.75
CA ALA A 541 -8.86 5.39 41.99
C ALA A 541 -9.48 4.38 42.97
N HIS A 542 -8.98 3.12 43.00
CA HIS A 542 -9.37 2.13 44.00
C HIS A 542 -8.83 2.49 45.39
N LYS A 543 -7.61 3.02 45.51
CA LYS A 543 -7.05 3.47 46.79
C LYS A 543 -7.87 4.63 47.36
N GLU A 544 -8.17 5.65 46.54
CA GLU A 544 -9.02 6.78 46.94
C GLU A 544 -10.42 6.31 47.37
N ASN A 545 -11.01 5.35 46.65
CA ASN A 545 -12.27 4.71 47.05
C ASN A 545 -12.18 3.97 48.39
N LEU A 546 -11.03 3.39 48.73
CA LEU A 546 -10.81 2.74 50.02
C LEU A 546 -10.80 3.78 51.15
N GLU A 547 -9.99 4.84 50.99
CA GLU A 547 -9.91 5.93 51.96
C GLU A 547 -11.25 6.66 52.13
N LEU A 548 -12.03 6.83 51.05
CA LEU A 548 -13.38 7.41 51.11
C LEU A 548 -14.37 6.48 51.84
N LYS A 549 -14.27 5.15 51.66
CA LYS A 549 -15.07 4.17 52.41
C LYS A 549 -14.72 4.16 53.91
N GLU A 550 -13.45 4.27 54.26
CA GLU A 550 -13.02 4.40 55.66
C GLU A 550 -13.54 5.70 56.30
N LYS A 551 -13.38 6.84 55.61
CA LYS A 551 -13.93 8.15 56.04
C LYS A 551 -15.47 8.08 56.19
N LEU A 552 -16.17 7.42 55.27
CA LEU A 552 -17.62 7.24 55.34
C LEU A 552 -18.03 6.31 56.50
N HIS A 553 -17.28 5.24 56.76
CA HIS A 553 -17.52 4.34 57.88
C HIS A 553 -17.28 5.04 59.23
N GLU A 554 -16.23 5.84 59.35
CA GLU A 554 -15.94 6.67 60.53
C GLU A 554 -17.06 7.70 60.80
N LYS A 555 -17.57 8.35 59.75
CA LYS A 555 -18.71 9.28 59.84
C LYS A 555 -20.01 8.55 60.20
N SER A 556 -20.25 7.36 59.65
CA SER A 556 -21.41 6.51 59.99
C SER A 556 -21.35 6.02 61.44
N ALA A 557 -20.18 5.59 61.93
CA ALA A 557 -19.98 5.23 63.34
C ALA A 557 -20.20 6.41 64.29
N LYS A 558 -19.79 7.63 63.90
CA LYS A 558 -20.11 8.87 64.64
C LYS A 558 -21.61 9.18 64.63
N LEU A 559 -22.27 9.06 63.47
CA LEU A 559 -23.72 9.26 63.34
C LEU A 559 -24.51 8.26 64.20
N ASN A 560 -24.15 6.98 64.18
CA ASN A 560 -24.79 5.96 65.00
C ASN A 560 -24.58 6.21 66.50
N LYS A 561 -23.42 6.73 66.93
CA LYS A 561 -23.24 7.17 68.33
C LYS A 561 -24.19 8.31 68.72
N TYR A 562 -24.41 9.29 67.84
CA TYR A 562 -25.38 10.36 68.10
C TYR A 562 -26.84 9.88 68.07
N LEU A 563 -27.18 8.93 67.20
CA LEU A 563 -28.49 8.28 67.17
C LEU A 563 -28.75 7.50 68.46
N ASN A 564 -27.84 6.60 68.85
CA ASN A 564 -27.97 5.83 70.09
C ASN A 564 -28.08 6.73 71.33
N ALA A 565 -27.27 7.79 71.43
CA ALA A 565 -27.38 8.76 72.53
C ALA A 565 -28.74 9.48 72.52
N CYS A 566 -29.28 9.82 71.35
CA CYS A 566 -30.60 10.42 71.22
C CYS A 566 -31.73 9.43 71.57
N GLU A 567 -31.59 8.14 71.25
CA GLU A 567 -32.53 7.08 71.66
C GLU A 567 -32.44 6.78 73.17
N GLU A 568 -31.25 6.85 73.76
CA GLU A 568 -31.05 6.78 75.21
C GLU A 568 -31.72 7.99 75.91
N ASP A 569 -31.48 9.22 75.44
CA ASP A 569 -32.16 10.42 75.95
C ASP A 569 -33.68 10.37 75.76
N MET A 570 -34.18 9.89 74.61
CA MET A 570 -35.62 9.78 74.34
C MET A 570 -36.27 8.67 75.17
N THR A 571 -35.60 7.55 75.44
CA THR A 571 -36.12 6.51 76.34
C THR A 571 -36.02 6.92 77.81
N GLN A 572 -35.02 7.73 78.19
CA GLN A 572 -34.93 8.38 79.49
C GLN A 572 -36.08 9.38 79.70
N ALA A 573 -36.33 10.25 78.71
CA ALA A 573 -37.45 11.19 78.71
C ALA A 573 -38.81 10.46 78.71
N SER A 574 -38.95 9.36 77.97
CA SER A 574 -40.16 8.54 77.96
C SER A 574 -40.42 7.88 79.33
N LYS A 575 -39.39 7.38 80.02
CA LYS A 575 -39.50 6.88 81.40
C LYS A 575 -39.89 7.98 82.39
N ILE A 576 -39.31 9.18 82.27
CA ILE A 576 -39.65 10.32 83.12
C ILE A 576 -41.07 10.80 82.86
N SER A 577 -41.50 10.87 81.59
CA SER A 577 -42.87 11.24 81.22
C SER A 577 -43.88 10.21 81.74
N LYS A 578 -43.59 8.91 81.60
CA LYS A 578 -44.42 7.86 82.20
C LYS A 578 -44.48 7.96 83.72
N ALA A 579 -43.36 8.14 84.40
CA ALA A 579 -43.37 8.30 85.87
C ALA A 579 -44.15 9.56 86.30
N TYR A 580 -44.18 10.61 85.48
CA TYR A 580 -44.96 11.83 85.76
C TYR A 580 -46.47 11.64 85.46
N GLU A 581 -46.82 10.92 84.39
CA GLU A 581 -48.19 10.53 84.05
C GLU A 581 -48.75 9.51 85.05
N GLU A 582 -47.96 8.52 85.48
CA GLU A 582 -48.29 7.55 86.52
C GLU A 582 -48.49 8.28 87.86
N LEU A 583 -47.57 9.19 88.27
CA LEU A 583 -47.74 10.01 89.48
C LEU A 583 -49.02 10.86 89.45
N LEU A 584 -49.35 11.48 88.31
CA LEU A 584 -50.58 12.28 88.15
C LEU A 584 -51.84 11.41 88.08
N THR A 585 -51.77 10.24 87.45
CA THR A 585 -52.90 9.30 87.34
C THR A 585 -53.20 8.68 88.69
N ASP A 586 -52.18 8.18 89.40
CA ASP A 586 -52.27 7.69 90.77
C ASP A 586 -52.83 8.78 91.69
N LEU A 587 -52.29 10.00 91.66
CA LEU A 587 -52.85 11.10 92.46
C LEU A 587 -54.32 11.37 92.12
N SER A 588 -54.72 11.39 90.84
CA SER A 588 -56.13 11.60 90.49
C SER A 588 -57.04 10.44 90.94
N GLY A 589 -56.58 9.19 90.83
CA GLY A 589 -57.32 7.99 91.19
C GLY A 589 -57.39 7.72 92.69
N PHE A 590 -56.36 8.09 93.45
CA PHE A 590 -56.39 8.09 94.92
C PHE A 590 -57.27 9.20 95.51
N LEU A 591 -57.84 10.08 94.68
CA LEU A 591 -58.54 11.29 95.13
C LEU A 591 -59.96 11.44 94.59
N ASP A 592 -60.34 10.69 93.55
CA ASP A 592 -61.67 10.70 92.92
C ASP A 592 -62.19 12.13 92.63
N ILE A 593 -61.33 12.94 92.00
CA ILE A 593 -61.66 14.26 91.47
C ILE A 593 -61.35 14.27 89.98
N ASP A 594 -62.37 14.50 89.15
CA ASP A 594 -62.13 14.75 87.73
C ASP A 594 -61.48 16.12 87.51
N ILE A 595 -60.21 16.09 87.14
CA ILE A 595 -59.36 17.27 86.90
C ILE A 595 -59.37 17.73 85.43
N ARG A 596 -60.16 17.11 84.54
CA ARG A 596 -60.12 17.36 83.09
C ARG A 596 -60.58 18.74 82.63
N GLU A 597 -61.23 19.55 83.49
CA GLU A 597 -61.72 20.90 83.15
C GLU A 597 -61.20 22.03 84.08
N LYS A 598 -60.09 21.84 84.81
CA LYS A 598 -59.49 22.89 85.66
C LYS A 598 -58.03 23.20 85.30
N GLU A 599 -57.74 24.48 85.05
CA GLU A 599 -56.43 24.95 84.54
C GLU A 599 -55.22 24.71 85.47
N LYS A 600 -55.43 24.36 86.74
CA LYS A 600 -54.36 24.03 87.71
C LYS A 600 -54.74 22.84 88.60
N PRO A 601 -54.40 21.59 88.22
CA PRO A 601 -54.79 20.41 88.98
C PRO A 601 -54.11 20.25 90.37
N GLN A 602 -52.84 20.65 90.51
CA GLN A 602 -51.99 20.23 91.63
C GLN A 602 -52.47 20.70 93.01
N GLU A 603 -52.91 21.94 93.15
CA GLU A 603 -53.39 22.50 94.43
C GLU A 603 -54.69 21.84 94.90
N HIS A 604 -55.52 21.37 93.97
CA HIS A 604 -56.84 20.80 94.25
C HIS A 604 -56.75 19.35 94.75
N LEU A 605 -55.67 18.64 94.42
CA LEU A 605 -55.41 17.26 94.80
C LEU A 605 -54.99 17.16 96.28
N THR A 606 -54.08 18.02 96.74
CA THR A 606 -53.53 17.98 98.11
C THR A 606 -54.61 18.03 99.21
N SER A 607 -55.71 18.76 98.98
CA SER A 607 -56.82 18.87 99.95
C SER A 607 -57.59 17.57 100.18
N LYS A 608 -57.57 16.62 99.24
CA LYS A 608 -58.44 15.43 99.25
C LYS A 608 -57.72 14.18 99.79
N VAL A 609 -56.38 14.19 99.85
CA VAL A 609 -55.55 13.04 100.29
C VAL A 609 -55.88 12.67 101.75
N SER A 610 -56.20 13.66 102.58
CA SER A 610 -56.57 13.47 103.98
C SER A 610 -57.89 12.73 104.20
N GLU A 611 -58.70 12.51 103.16
CA GLU A 611 -60.02 11.89 103.24
C GLU A 611 -59.97 10.41 102.82
N ILE A 612 -59.52 10.11 101.60
CA ILE A 612 -59.62 8.78 100.99
C ILE A 612 -58.62 7.76 101.59
N CYS A 613 -57.59 8.21 102.31
CA CYS A 613 -56.74 7.34 103.14
C CYS A 613 -57.51 6.51 104.19
N LYS A 614 -58.80 6.80 104.47
CA LYS A 614 -59.65 6.01 105.38
C LYS A 614 -60.46 4.91 104.68
N GLU A 615 -60.77 5.06 103.40
CA GLU A 615 -61.72 4.17 102.68
C GLU A 615 -60.98 3.06 101.90
N ASN A 616 -59.72 3.28 101.55
CA ASN A 616 -58.87 2.34 100.79
C ASN A 616 -58.59 0.98 101.49
N VAL A 617 -59.10 0.78 102.72
CA VAL A 617 -59.05 -0.50 103.44
C VAL A 617 -60.17 -1.45 102.98
N THR A 618 -61.34 -0.94 102.56
CA THR A 618 -62.57 -1.76 102.43
C THR A 618 -62.84 -2.30 101.02
N LEU A 619 -62.24 -1.73 99.97
CA LEU A 619 -62.47 -2.15 98.59
C LEU A 619 -61.57 -3.30 98.11
N LYS A 620 -60.56 -3.71 98.89
CA LYS A 620 -59.67 -4.84 98.52
C LYS A 620 -60.37 -6.20 98.45
N ASP A 621 -61.45 -6.39 99.21
CA ASP A 621 -62.14 -7.68 99.29
C ASP A 621 -63.08 -7.98 98.11
N GLN A 622 -63.38 -6.98 97.25
CA GLN A 622 -64.35 -7.14 96.15
C GLN A 622 -63.72 -7.56 94.81
N VAL A 623 -62.41 -7.39 94.64
CA VAL A 623 -61.70 -7.69 93.37
C VAL A 623 -61.70 -9.20 93.06
N ALA A 624 -61.79 -10.06 94.07
CA ALA A 624 -61.80 -11.52 93.92
C ALA A 624 -62.98 -12.06 93.09
N ALA A 625 -64.07 -11.30 92.94
CA ALA A 625 -65.31 -11.76 92.29
C ALA A 625 -65.32 -11.64 90.75
N LEU A 626 -64.37 -10.92 90.13
CA LEU A 626 -64.37 -10.66 88.69
C LEU A 626 -63.45 -11.58 87.87
N GLN A 627 -62.70 -12.48 88.52
CA GLN A 627 -61.69 -13.31 87.88
C GLN A 627 -62.28 -14.39 86.94
N GLU A 628 -63.56 -14.74 87.09
CA GLU A 628 -64.15 -15.92 86.44
C GLU A 628 -64.72 -15.66 85.03
N ALA A 629 -64.97 -14.39 84.65
CA ALA A 629 -65.62 -14.03 83.39
C ALA A 629 -64.75 -14.27 82.12
N VAL A 630 -63.43 -14.27 82.25
CA VAL A 630 -62.49 -14.25 81.11
C VAL A 630 -62.34 -15.62 80.41
N ASN A 631 -62.71 -16.71 81.08
CA ASN A 631 -62.30 -18.06 80.64
C ASN A 631 -63.07 -18.58 79.40
N MET A 632 -64.23 -17.99 79.07
CA MET A 632 -65.12 -18.46 77.99
C MET A 632 -64.67 -18.12 76.57
N GLU A 633 -63.85 -17.08 76.37
CA GLU A 633 -63.42 -16.63 75.04
C GLU A 633 -62.32 -17.54 74.41
N SER A 634 -61.69 -18.39 75.23
CA SER A 634 -60.60 -19.30 74.84
C SER A 634 -60.95 -20.33 73.75
N LYS A 635 -62.24 -20.54 73.46
CA LYS A 635 -62.72 -21.70 72.68
C LYS A 635 -62.82 -21.47 71.17
N ALA A 636 -62.98 -20.22 70.71
CA ALA A 636 -63.13 -19.89 69.28
C ALA A 636 -61.81 -19.91 68.51
N ASN A 637 -60.69 -19.52 69.16
CA ASN A 637 -59.39 -19.35 68.51
C ASN A 637 -58.73 -20.66 68.02
N ARG A 638 -59.29 -21.84 68.35
CA ARG A 638 -58.63 -23.14 68.15
C ARG A 638 -58.69 -23.66 66.71
N GLU A 639 -59.66 -23.23 65.89
CA GLU A 639 -59.76 -23.66 64.49
C GLU A 639 -58.93 -22.80 63.53
N THR A 640 -58.81 -21.49 63.79
CA THR A 640 -57.97 -20.58 62.98
C THR A 640 -56.50 -21.00 63.00
N ILE A 641 -56.01 -21.45 64.16
CA ILE A 641 -54.64 -21.94 64.35
C ILE A 641 -54.37 -23.19 63.49
N MET A 642 -55.34 -24.11 63.35
CA MET A 642 -55.19 -25.34 62.55
C MET A 642 -54.93 -25.06 61.06
N ARG A 643 -55.53 -24.02 60.47
CA ARG A 643 -55.26 -23.65 59.07
C ARG A 643 -53.87 -23.08 58.88
N LEU A 644 -53.50 -22.10 59.72
CA LEU A 644 -52.20 -21.42 59.65
C LEU A 644 -51.02 -22.41 59.80
N VAL A 645 -51.14 -23.40 60.70
CA VAL A 645 -50.11 -24.46 60.85
C VAL A 645 -49.93 -25.29 59.56
N SER A 646 -51.01 -25.54 58.80
CA SER A 646 -50.94 -26.29 57.54
C SER A 646 -50.29 -25.48 56.40
N GLU A 647 -50.51 -24.17 56.36
CA GLU A 647 -49.87 -23.26 55.39
C GLU A 647 -48.39 -23.04 55.73
N VAL A 648 -48.04 -22.84 57.00
CA VAL A 648 -46.64 -22.77 57.46
C VAL A 648 -45.89 -24.05 57.11
N ALA A 649 -46.49 -25.24 57.28
CA ALA A 649 -45.87 -26.51 56.90
C ALA A 649 -45.63 -26.65 55.39
N LYS A 650 -46.47 -26.03 54.54
CA LYS A 650 -46.24 -25.97 53.09
C LYS A 650 -45.08 -25.04 52.72
N GLU A 651 -45.03 -23.84 53.30
CA GLU A 651 -43.95 -22.89 52.99
C GLU A 651 -42.59 -23.35 53.55
N GLN A 652 -42.54 -23.97 54.73
CA GLN A 652 -41.34 -24.64 55.24
C GLN A 652 -40.82 -25.72 54.27
N LYS A 653 -41.71 -26.48 53.62
CA LYS A 653 -41.33 -27.50 52.64
C LYS A 653 -40.80 -26.93 51.33
N LYS A 654 -41.25 -25.73 50.91
CA LYS A 654 -40.63 -24.98 49.80
C LYS A 654 -39.27 -24.41 50.19
N ALA A 655 -39.17 -23.81 51.39
CA ALA A 655 -37.92 -23.25 51.91
C ALA A 655 -36.81 -24.31 51.97
N ALA A 656 -37.12 -25.54 52.40
CA ALA A 656 -36.20 -26.67 52.37
C ALA A 656 -35.69 -27.01 50.96
N GLY A 657 -36.55 -26.88 49.93
CA GLY A 657 -36.14 -27.03 48.52
C GLY A 657 -35.17 -25.92 48.09
N TYR A 658 -35.48 -24.66 48.39
CA TYR A 658 -34.59 -23.53 48.09
C TYR A 658 -33.23 -23.65 48.77
N TYR A 659 -33.15 -24.19 49.99
CA TYR A 659 -31.86 -24.49 50.64
C TYR A 659 -31.03 -25.54 49.87
N GLN A 660 -31.67 -26.59 49.34
CA GLN A 660 -30.98 -27.62 48.53
C GLN A 660 -30.48 -27.07 47.19
N ASP A 661 -31.29 -26.25 46.50
CA ASP A 661 -30.87 -25.58 45.26
C ASP A 661 -29.74 -24.57 45.52
N MET A 662 -29.77 -23.84 46.65
CA MET A 662 -28.70 -22.90 47.02
C MET A 662 -27.40 -23.64 47.39
N GLU A 663 -27.47 -24.78 48.07
CA GLU A 663 -26.30 -25.61 48.37
C GLU A 663 -25.67 -26.19 47.09
N LYS A 664 -26.51 -26.58 46.12
CA LYS A 664 -26.06 -27.03 44.79
C LYS A 664 -25.38 -25.90 44.01
N LEU A 665 -26.00 -24.72 43.93
CA LEU A 665 -25.41 -23.53 43.31
C LEU A 665 -24.08 -23.13 43.95
N SER A 666 -23.94 -23.28 45.28
CA SER A 666 -22.67 -23.04 45.98
C SER A 666 -21.57 -24.01 45.54
N LYS A 667 -21.89 -25.30 45.35
CA LYS A 667 -20.93 -26.32 44.89
C LYS A 667 -20.52 -26.11 43.41
N ASP A 668 -21.47 -25.70 42.57
CA ASP A 668 -21.20 -25.34 41.18
C ASP A 668 -20.33 -24.06 41.09
N LEU A 669 -20.55 -23.09 41.97
CA LEU A 669 -19.71 -21.89 42.11
C LEU A 669 -18.28 -22.22 42.56
N ASP A 670 -18.09 -23.06 43.58
CA ASP A 670 -16.76 -23.51 44.01
C ASP A 670 -16.00 -24.26 42.89
N SER A 671 -16.72 -25.05 42.09
CA SER A 671 -16.19 -25.74 40.91
C SER A 671 -15.72 -24.74 39.83
N ALA A 672 -16.50 -23.68 39.58
CA ALA A 672 -16.14 -22.61 38.67
C ALA A 672 -14.94 -21.77 39.17
N ILE A 673 -14.88 -21.46 40.47
CA ILE A 673 -13.78 -20.72 41.10
C ILE A 673 -12.45 -21.49 40.93
N LYS A 674 -12.44 -22.81 41.17
CA LYS A 674 -11.24 -23.64 41.00
C LYS A 674 -10.76 -23.68 39.55
N LYS A 675 -11.68 -23.76 38.57
CA LYS A 675 -11.35 -23.69 37.14
C LYS A 675 -10.80 -22.32 36.71
N ARG A 676 -11.35 -21.23 37.26
CA ARG A 676 -10.81 -19.87 37.06
C ARG A 676 -9.38 -19.78 37.60
N GLN A 677 -9.14 -20.27 38.81
CA GLN A 677 -7.82 -20.23 39.45
C GLN A 677 -6.74 -21.01 38.66
N SER A 678 -7.08 -22.16 38.06
CA SER A 678 -6.14 -22.89 37.19
C SER A 678 -5.83 -22.13 35.90
N LEU A 679 -6.84 -21.55 35.25
CA LEU A 679 -6.64 -20.75 34.03
C LEU A 679 -5.83 -19.47 34.31
N GLU A 680 -6.07 -18.81 35.44
CA GLU A 680 -5.27 -17.66 35.88
C GLU A 680 -3.81 -18.01 36.15
N MET A 681 -3.51 -19.24 36.60
CA MET A 681 -2.14 -19.71 36.78
C MET A 681 -1.47 -20.02 35.43
N GLU A 682 -2.21 -20.58 34.48
CA GLU A 682 -1.73 -20.81 33.11
C GLU A 682 -1.47 -19.48 32.37
N ILE A 683 -2.37 -18.49 32.50
CA ILE A 683 -2.18 -17.13 31.99
C ILE A 683 -0.91 -16.48 32.56
N ARG A 684 -0.66 -16.58 33.88
CA ARG A 684 0.58 -16.08 34.50
C ARG A 684 1.83 -16.75 33.93
N ASN A 685 1.82 -18.07 33.76
CA ASN A 685 2.94 -18.81 33.17
C ASN A 685 3.20 -18.44 31.70
N LEU A 686 2.15 -18.08 30.94
CA LEU A 686 2.26 -17.58 29.57
C LEU A 686 2.78 -16.14 29.52
N GLN A 687 2.36 -15.28 30.45
CA GLN A 687 2.87 -13.90 30.59
C GLN A 687 4.36 -13.88 30.98
N GLU A 688 4.79 -14.78 31.89
CA GLU A 688 6.20 -14.93 32.24
C GLU A 688 7.05 -15.36 31.03
N LYS A 689 6.59 -16.36 30.26
CA LYS A 689 7.25 -16.75 29.00
C LYS A 689 7.27 -15.62 27.97
N LEU A 690 6.21 -14.83 27.85
CA LEU A 690 6.15 -13.69 26.95
C LEU A 690 7.18 -12.62 27.32
N THR A 691 7.31 -12.26 28.60
CA THR A 691 8.30 -11.26 29.05
C THR A 691 9.75 -11.74 28.92
N VAL A 692 10.01 -13.04 29.08
CA VAL A 692 11.33 -13.65 28.79
C VAL A 692 11.65 -13.57 27.29
N ASN A 693 10.70 -13.93 26.42
CA ASN A 693 10.87 -13.85 24.96
C ASN A 693 11.03 -12.40 24.48
N GLN A 694 10.29 -11.45 25.06
CA GLN A 694 10.41 -10.03 24.73
C GLN A 694 11.83 -9.51 25.06
N LYS A 695 12.36 -9.82 26.25
CA LYS A 695 13.75 -9.47 26.59
C LYS A 695 14.79 -10.04 25.63
N ALA A 696 14.58 -11.27 25.14
CA ALA A 696 15.47 -11.86 24.14
C ALA A 696 15.39 -11.11 22.80
N LEU A 697 14.17 -10.78 22.35
CA LEU A 697 13.93 -10.01 21.13
C LEU A 697 14.52 -8.59 21.21
N ASP A 698 14.33 -7.89 22.33
CA ASP A 698 14.88 -6.56 22.58
C ASP A 698 16.41 -6.56 22.57
N THR A 699 17.03 -7.62 23.12
CA THR A 699 18.49 -7.82 23.09
C THR A 699 18.98 -7.96 21.65
N SER A 700 18.36 -8.80 20.83
CA SER A 700 18.75 -8.94 19.41
C SER A 700 18.40 -7.73 18.54
N LYS A 701 17.34 -6.96 18.87
CA LYS A 701 17.05 -5.66 18.25
C LYS A 701 18.18 -4.65 18.55
N GLN A 702 18.73 -4.66 19.77
CA GLN A 702 19.88 -3.83 20.15
C GLN A 702 21.19 -4.27 19.47
N GLU A 703 21.45 -5.58 19.35
CA GLU A 703 22.58 -6.11 18.58
C GLU A 703 22.51 -5.69 17.10
N LEU A 704 21.34 -5.84 16.47
CA LEU A 704 21.12 -5.42 15.09
C LEU A 704 21.28 -3.90 14.90
N HIS A 705 20.86 -3.09 15.87
CA HIS A 705 21.12 -1.65 15.86
C HIS A 705 22.62 -1.34 15.90
N ASN A 706 23.38 -2.03 16.74
CA ASN A 706 24.83 -1.85 16.83
C ASN A 706 25.55 -2.26 15.53
N LEU A 707 25.17 -3.39 14.90
CA LEU A 707 25.71 -3.76 13.57
C LEU A 707 25.37 -2.72 12.50
N LYS A 708 24.12 -2.23 12.46
CA LYS A 708 23.70 -1.16 11.52
C LYS A 708 24.49 0.14 11.74
N LYS A 709 24.83 0.48 12.99
CA LYS A 709 25.69 1.62 13.32
C LYS A 709 27.11 1.43 12.76
N SER A 710 27.77 0.31 13.08
CA SER A 710 29.14 0.05 12.61
C SER A 710 29.23 -0.09 11.10
N SER A 711 28.19 -0.59 10.42
CA SER A 711 28.12 -0.59 8.95
C SER A 711 28.11 0.84 8.38
N ARG A 712 27.33 1.75 8.97
CA ARG A 712 27.29 3.16 8.54
C ARG A 712 28.62 3.89 8.80
N GLU A 713 29.29 3.57 9.90
CA GLU A 713 30.62 4.10 10.24
C GLU A 713 31.69 3.61 9.24
N LEU A 714 31.61 2.35 8.82
CA LEU A 714 32.45 1.79 7.76
C LEU A 714 32.15 2.41 6.38
N ASP A 715 30.88 2.56 6.00
CA ASP A 715 30.51 3.21 4.73
C ASP A 715 30.94 4.69 4.67
N ALA A 716 30.81 5.42 5.79
CA ALA A 716 31.30 6.79 5.90
C ALA A 716 32.84 6.86 5.76
N SER A 717 33.55 5.94 6.42
CA SER A 717 35.02 5.84 6.33
C SER A 717 35.48 5.48 4.91
N LEU A 718 34.80 4.54 4.25
CA LEU A 718 35.04 4.16 2.85
C LEU A 718 34.77 5.33 1.89
N LYS A 719 33.73 6.13 2.17
CA LYS A 719 33.40 7.33 1.37
C LYS A 719 34.46 8.42 1.55
N SER A 720 34.91 8.68 2.78
CA SER A 720 36.00 9.64 3.07
C SER A 720 37.28 9.22 2.35
N SER A 721 37.73 7.97 2.54
CA SER A 721 38.93 7.42 1.87
C SER A 721 38.84 7.47 0.33
N ARG A 722 37.64 7.27 -0.26
CA ARG A 722 37.41 7.43 -1.71
C ARG A 722 37.39 8.88 -2.18
N GLU A 723 37.08 9.83 -1.32
CA GLU A 723 37.13 11.27 -1.63
C GLU A 723 38.57 11.78 -1.49
N GLU A 724 39.26 11.39 -0.41
CA GLU A 724 40.71 11.60 -0.18
C GLU A 724 41.56 11.01 -1.32
N ALA A 725 41.25 9.80 -1.79
CA ALA A 725 41.94 9.21 -2.94
C ALA A 725 41.69 10.01 -4.23
N ARG A 726 40.48 10.54 -4.45
CA ARG A 726 40.15 11.36 -5.62
C ARG A 726 40.76 12.76 -5.56
N THR A 727 40.82 13.39 -4.38
CA THR A 727 41.52 14.67 -4.22
C THR A 727 43.02 14.48 -4.36
N ALA A 728 43.63 13.45 -3.75
CA ALA A 728 45.04 13.12 -3.92
C ALA A 728 45.41 12.83 -5.39
N GLN A 729 44.59 12.05 -6.11
CA GLN A 729 44.81 11.77 -7.53
C GLN A 729 44.64 13.04 -8.40
N SER A 730 43.66 13.89 -8.10
CA SER A 730 43.48 15.18 -8.78
C SER A 730 44.65 16.13 -8.53
N SER A 731 45.17 16.17 -7.30
CA SER A 731 46.35 16.93 -6.91
C SER A 731 47.62 16.40 -7.58
N LEU A 732 47.77 15.07 -7.74
CA LEU A 732 48.90 14.47 -8.43
C LEU A 732 48.95 14.85 -9.92
N GLU A 733 47.81 14.83 -10.60
CA GLU A 733 47.75 15.24 -12.02
C GLU A 733 47.88 16.76 -12.18
N ALA A 734 47.33 17.57 -11.28
CA ALA A 734 47.59 19.02 -11.23
C ALA A 734 49.09 19.32 -11.04
N PHE A 735 49.75 18.63 -10.11
CA PHE A 735 51.19 18.75 -9.84
C PHE A 735 52.05 18.30 -11.02
N LYS A 736 51.67 17.24 -11.75
CA LYS A 736 52.33 16.81 -12.99
C LYS A 736 52.20 17.85 -14.10
N VAL A 737 51.04 18.49 -14.24
CA VAL A 737 50.85 19.60 -15.19
C VAL A 737 51.68 20.81 -14.78
N GLU A 738 51.64 21.22 -13.52
CA GLU A 738 52.36 22.38 -12.99
C GLU A 738 53.88 22.20 -13.16
N ILE A 739 54.44 21.04 -12.79
CA ILE A 739 55.85 20.72 -13.05
C ILE A 739 56.16 20.67 -14.55
N ALA A 740 55.31 20.07 -15.39
CA ALA A 740 55.54 20.07 -16.84
C ALA A 740 55.59 21.49 -17.43
N THR A 741 54.76 22.42 -16.92
CA THR A 741 54.83 23.84 -17.31
C THR A 741 56.08 24.54 -16.79
N LEU A 742 56.47 24.34 -15.53
CA LEU A 742 57.67 24.94 -14.93
C LEU A 742 58.99 24.45 -15.55
N LEU A 743 59.01 23.21 -16.06
CA LEU A 743 60.18 22.62 -16.75
C LEU A 743 60.26 22.97 -18.24
N SER A 744 59.19 23.54 -18.81
CA SER A 744 59.09 23.97 -20.22
C SER A 744 59.53 25.42 -20.37
N CYS A 745 60.70 25.65 -20.95
CA CYS A 745 61.25 27.01 -21.05
C CYS A 745 62.03 27.22 -22.35
N GLY A 746 61.79 28.36 -23.01
CA GLY A 746 62.52 28.86 -24.19
C GLY A 746 62.30 28.09 -25.51
N SER A 747 62.56 26.78 -25.53
CA SER A 747 62.64 25.99 -26.77
C SER A 747 62.25 24.51 -26.64
N VAL A 748 61.77 24.06 -25.47
CA VAL A 748 61.35 22.67 -25.24
C VAL A 748 60.03 22.65 -24.47
N ILE A 749 59.07 21.85 -24.95
CA ILE A 749 57.77 21.61 -24.31
C ILE A 749 57.79 20.20 -23.69
N VAL A 750 57.65 20.13 -22.36
CA VAL A 750 57.58 18.89 -21.60
C VAL A 750 56.12 18.46 -21.48
N LYS A 751 55.82 17.18 -21.71
CA LYS A 751 54.46 16.63 -21.51
C LYS A 751 54.25 16.23 -20.05
N PRO A 752 53.02 16.34 -19.50
CA PRO A 752 52.68 15.88 -18.16
C PRO A 752 52.64 14.35 -18.12
N SER A 753 53.81 13.73 -18.08
CA SER A 753 53.97 12.29 -17.82
C SER A 753 55.22 12.06 -16.98
N GLU A 754 55.14 11.12 -16.05
CA GLU A 754 56.08 10.98 -14.92
C GLU A 754 57.52 10.73 -15.39
N ASN A 755 57.70 9.90 -16.42
CA ASN A 755 58.99 9.57 -17.00
C ASN A 755 59.65 10.80 -17.65
N THR A 756 58.92 11.56 -18.46
CA THR A 756 59.42 12.79 -19.12
C THR A 756 59.72 13.92 -18.12
N ILE A 757 59.07 13.92 -16.96
CA ILE A 757 59.36 14.85 -15.87
C ILE A 757 60.67 14.45 -15.15
N LEU A 758 60.84 13.16 -14.83
CA LEU A 758 62.06 12.63 -14.20
C LEU A 758 63.33 12.87 -15.04
N GLU A 759 63.29 12.57 -16.34
CA GLU A 759 64.40 12.83 -17.27
C GLU A 759 64.83 14.30 -17.28
N ARG A 760 63.86 15.23 -17.19
CA ARG A 760 64.12 16.67 -17.22
C ARG A 760 64.58 17.22 -15.87
N ILE A 761 64.10 16.68 -14.74
CA ILE A 761 64.60 17.02 -13.40
C ILE A 761 66.06 16.59 -13.24
N GLN A 762 66.43 15.40 -13.74
CA GLN A 762 67.82 14.92 -13.72
C GLN A 762 68.79 15.86 -14.46
N GLN A 763 68.35 16.55 -15.50
CA GLN A 763 69.16 17.56 -16.21
C GLN A 763 69.35 18.88 -15.43
N ILE A 764 68.43 19.23 -14.53
CA ILE A 764 68.48 20.47 -13.73
C ILE A 764 69.29 20.27 -12.44
N ASN A 765 69.34 19.05 -11.92
CA ASN A 765 69.95 18.71 -10.62
C ASN A 765 71.49 18.88 -10.54
N CYS A 766 72.14 19.42 -11.58
CA CYS A 766 73.57 19.74 -11.59
C CYS A 766 73.89 21.18 -11.10
N LYS A 767 72.93 21.95 -10.58
CA LYS A 767 73.18 23.30 -10.03
C LYS A 767 72.47 23.63 -8.71
N GLU A 768 73.26 23.57 -7.64
CA GLU A 768 73.51 24.71 -6.74
C GLU A 768 72.38 25.15 -5.77
N GLU A 769 72.31 24.43 -4.64
CA GLU A 769 72.63 25.02 -3.33
C GLU A 769 72.16 26.48 -3.08
N ASN A 770 70.86 26.70 -2.84
CA ASN A 770 70.34 28.00 -2.36
C ASN A 770 68.98 27.99 -1.62
N LYS A 771 68.37 26.82 -1.35
CA LYS A 771 66.98 26.74 -0.85
C LYS A 771 66.79 26.54 0.66
N GLU A 772 67.84 26.22 1.40
CA GLU A 772 67.74 25.86 2.83
C GLU A 772 67.38 27.06 3.73
N ILE A 773 67.92 28.25 3.41
CA ILE A 773 67.62 29.50 4.13
C ILE A 773 66.13 29.89 4.02
N MET A 774 65.49 29.61 2.87
CA MET A 774 64.12 30.06 2.60
C MET A 774 63.06 29.30 3.40
N VAL A 775 63.34 28.03 3.77
CA VAL A 775 62.42 27.19 4.55
C VAL A 775 62.29 27.71 5.99
N SER A 776 63.41 28.00 6.65
CA SER A 776 63.44 28.51 8.04
C SER A 776 62.64 29.81 8.25
N GLN A 777 62.55 30.66 7.21
CA GLN A 777 61.77 31.90 7.24
C GLN A 777 60.26 31.69 7.07
N LEU A 778 59.83 30.54 6.56
CA LEU A 778 58.41 30.16 6.48
C LEU A 778 57.96 29.50 7.79
N GLU A 779 58.77 28.60 8.34
CA GLU A 779 58.50 27.93 9.62
C GLU A 779 58.33 28.92 10.78
N THR A 780 59.20 29.93 10.87
CA THR A 780 59.11 31.00 11.88
C THR A 780 57.93 31.96 11.70
N LYS A 781 57.31 32.01 10.51
CA LYS A 781 56.03 32.72 10.28
C LYS A 781 54.84 31.83 10.67
N LEU A 782 54.89 30.55 10.32
CA LEU A 782 53.86 29.56 10.61
C LEU A 782 53.67 29.42 12.12
N ALA A 783 54.76 29.29 12.89
CA ALA A 783 54.73 29.24 14.36
C ALA A 783 54.11 30.48 15.02
N LYS A 784 54.23 31.68 14.41
CA LYS A 784 53.58 32.91 14.92
C LYS A 784 52.07 32.93 14.64
N LEU A 785 51.64 32.40 13.49
CA LEU A 785 50.22 32.31 13.12
C LEU A 785 49.48 31.30 13.99
N THR A 786 50.04 30.11 14.24
CA THR A 786 49.44 29.12 15.14
C THR A 786 49.18 29.70 16.53
N LYS A 787 50.17 30.40 17.09
CA LYS A 787 50.07 31.00 18.43
C LYS A 787 49.10 32.21 18.51
N ALA A 788 48.80 32.84 17.37
CA ALA A 788 47.72 33.82 17.29
C ALA A 788 46.34 33.12 17.27
N LEU A 789 46.19 32.05 16.48
CA LEU A 789 44.96 31.29 16.35
C LEU A 789 44.51 30.63 17.66
N GLU A 790 45.45 30.08 18.44
CA GLU A 790 45.18 29.53 19.79
C GLU A 790 44.62 30.59 20.74
N ASN A 791 45.19 31.81 20.74
CA ASN A 791 44.70 32.91 21.56
C ASN A 791 43.33 33.41 21.11
N GLN A 792 43.10 33.52 19.79
CA GLN A 792 41.81 33.89 19.22
C GLN A 792 40.72 32.88 19.63
N THR A 793 41.04 31.59 19.57
CA THR A 793 40.12 30.49 19.90
C THR A 793 39.78 30.45 21.39
N ARG A 794 40.76 30.68 22.27
CA ARG A 794 40.55 30.81 23.72
C ARG A 794 39.63 32.00 24.05
N LEU A 795 39.90 33.18 23.49
CA LEU A 795 39.07 34.37 23.72
C LEU A 795 37.62 34.16 23.23
N TYR A 796 37.43 33.43 22.14
CA TYR A 796 36.09 33.06 21.66
C TYR A 796 35.35 32.14 22.65
N HIS A 797 36.02 31.14 23.22
CA HIS A 797 35.43 30.27 24.26
C HIS A 797 35.10 31.04 25.54
N GLU A 798 36.00 31.91 26.00
CA GLU A 798 35.77 32.78 27.17
C GLU A 798 34.65 33.81 26.94
N ALA A 799 34.38 34.21 25.69
CA ALA A 799 33.24 35.04 25.32
C ALA A 799 31.93 34.23 25.28
N LEU A 800 31.98 33.00 24.76
CA LEU A 800 30.81 32.11 24.67
C LEU A 800 30.27 31.72 26.05
N GLU A 801 31.13 31.40 27.02
CA GLU A 801 30.71 31.12 28.41
C GLU A 801 30.22 32.38 29.14
N ARG A 802 30.74 33.56 28.81
CA ARG A 802 30.17 34.84 29.28
C ARG A 802 28.79 35.11 28.68
N SER A 803 28.55 34.74 27.41
CA SER A 803 27.21 34.79 26.81
C SER A 803 26.24 33.85 27.52
N ARG A 804 26.62 32.58 27.71
CA ARG A 804 25.81 31.53 28.36
C ARG A 804 25.55 31.75 29.85
N THR A 805 26.28 32.64 30.50
CA THR A 805 26.01 33.07 31.88
C THR A 805 25.14 34.33 31.91
N ALA A 806 25.34 35.27 30.97
CA ALA A 806 24.44 36.40 30.77
C ALA A 806 23.03 35.98 30.33
N GLU A 807 22.88 34.99 29.45
CA GLU A 807 21.59 34.43 29.01
C GLU A 807 20.80 33.86 30.20
N ARG A 808 21.41 33.00 31.03
CA ARG A 808 20.75 32.43 32.22
C ARG A 808 20.34 33.50 33.23
N CYS A 809 21.21 34.47 33.52
CA CYS A 809 20.82 35.61 34.35
C CYS A 809 19.68 36.43 33.72
N SER A 810 19.64 36.56 32.39
CA SER A 810 18.54 37.25 31.69
C SER A 810 17.23 36.45 31.72
N GLU A 811 17.26 35.12 31.67
CA GLU A 811 16.07 34.27 31.88
C GLU A 811 15.57 34.37 33.32
N ASP A 812 16.45 34.28 34.32
CA ASP A 812 16.09 34.44 35.73
C ASP A 812 15.47 35.83 35.99
N PHE A 813 16.09 36.90 35.47
CA PHE A 813 15.52 38.25 35.59
C PHE A 813 14.22 38.41 34.79
N HIS A 814 14.05 37.78 33.63
CA HIS A 814 12.80 37.84 32.87
C HIS A 814 11.64 37.15 33.61
N ASN A 815 11.90 35.99 34.22
CA ASN A 815 10.93 35.28 35.06
C ASN A 815 10.56 36.08 36.32
N GLN A 816 11.53 36.74 36.96
CA GLN A 816 11.27 37.63 38.10
C GLN A 816 10.47 38.89 37.69
N LEU A 817 10.79 39.50 36.54
CA LEU A 817 10.04 40.64 36.00
C LEU A 817 8.58 40.26 35.72
N LYS A 818 8.35 39.07 35.16
CA LYS A 818 7.00 38.56 34.88
C LYS A 818 6.19 38.37 36.16
N HIS A 819 6.75 37.74 37.18
CA HIS A 819 6.09 37.57 38.49
C HIS A 819 5.72 38.92 39.11
N LEU A 820 6.65 39.88 39.12
CA LEU A 820 6.42 41.21 39.67
C LEU A 820 5.41 42.04 38.84
N GLN A 821 5.32 41.83 37.52
CA GLN A 821 4.27 42.45 36.70
C GLN A 821 2.88 41.86 36.96
N GLU A 822 2.78 40.55 37.18
CA GLU A 822 1.52 39.87 37.54
C GLU A 822 1.03 40.27 38.96
N GLU A 823 1.95 40.44 39.91
CA GLU A 823 1.64 41.01 41.24
C GLU A 823 1.26 42.50 41.19
N LEU A 824 1.92 43.31 40.36
CA LEU A 824 1.58 44.74 40.24
C LEU A 824 0.19 44.96 39.63
N LEU A 825 -0.15 44.23 38.55
CA LEU A 825 -1.47 44.33 37.91
C LEU A 825 -2.62 43.95 38.86
N THR A 826 -2.40 42.97 39.73
CA THR A 826 -3.41 42.55 40.72
C THR A 826 -3.52 43.53 41.89
N GLY A 827 -2.44 44.25 42.23
CA GLY A 827 -2.45 45.35 43.21
C GLY A 827 -3.26 46.57 42.77
N ASP A 828 -3.02 47.08 41.56
CA ASP A 828 -3.69 48.30 41.06
C ASP A 828 -5.21 48.12 40.92
N LEU A 829 -5.66 46.95 40.42
CA LEU A 829 -7.08 46.60 40.29
C LEU A 829 -7.82 46.58 41.65
N MET A 830 -7.15 46.17 42.73
CA MET A 830 -7.72 46.21 44.08
C MET A 830 -7.85 47.65 44.61
N GLN A 831 -6.89 48.52 44.28
CA GLN A 831 -6.83 49.87 44.84
C GLN A 831 -7.93 50.79 44.28
N ASP A 832 -8.22 50.74 42.98
CA ASP A 832 -9.30 51.54 42.40
C ASP A 832 -10.71 51.00 42.76
N GLY A 833 -10.86 49.69 43.00
CA GLY A 833 -12.11 49.11 43.52
C GLY A 833 -12.52 49.71 44.86
N LEU A 834 -11.62 49.71 45.84
CA LEU A 834 -11.83 50.32 47.16
C LEU A 834 -12.13 51.83 47.10
N LYS A 835 -11.53 52.52 46.13
CA LYS A 835 -11.70 53.97 45.88
C LYS A 835 -13.11 54.29 45.36
N LEU A 836 -13.63 53.46 44.46
CA LEU A 836 -15.00 53.53 43.94
C LEU A 836 -16.03 53.19 45.03
N GLU A 837 -15.75 52.18 45.86
CA GLU A 837 -16.62 51.80 46.98
C GLU A 837 -16.80 52.93 48.00
N LYS A 838 -15.68 53.60 48.36
CA LYS A 838 -15.67 54.75 49.28
C LYS A 838 -16.54 55.92 48.78
N GLN A 839 -16.55 56.18 47.46
CA GLN A 839 -17.42 57.22 46.88
C GLN A 839 -18.91 56.85 46.94
N LYS A 840 -19.28 55.58 46.77
CA LYS A 840 -20.67 55.12 46.93
C LYS A 840 -21.15 55.32 48.38
N TYR A 841 -20.30 55.02 49.36
CA TYR A 841 -20.65 55.10 50.78
C TYR A 841 -20.92 56.54 51.25
N LEU A 842 -20.13 57.51 50.76
CA LEU A 842 -20.36 58.95 51.03
C LEU A 842 -21.72 59.42 50.50
N LYS A 843 -22.05 59.11 49.24
CA LYS A 843 -23.35 59.45 48.65
C LYS A 843 -24.55 58.81 49.37
N PHE A 844 -24.37 57.63 49.95
CA PHE A 844 -25.42 56.97 50.72
C PHE A 844 -25.73 57.72 52.03
N LEU A 845 -24.70 58.22 52.73
CA LEU A 845 -24.86 58.98 53.98
C LEU A 845 -25.56 60.34 53.75
N GLU A 846 -25.23 61.05 52.66
CA GLU A 846 -25.92 62.29 52.27
C GLU A 846 -27.44 62.06 52.07
N GLN A 847 -27.80 61.01 51.32
CA GLN A 847 -29.21 60.64 51.08
C GLN A 847 -29.94 60.17 52.35
N LEU A 848 -29.24 59.56 53.30
CA LEU A 848 -29.82 59.17 54.59
C LEU A 848 -30.14 60.41 55.43
N ASN A 849 -29.24 61.40 55.43
CA ASN A 849 -29.38 62.64 56.20
C ASN A 849 -30.60 63.47 55.74
N GLU A 850 -30.81 63.60 54.41
CA GLU A 850 -32.03 64.19 53.84
C GLU A 850 -33.31 63.46 54.30
N LYS A 851 -33.35 62.13 54.18
CA LYS A 851 -34.54 61.33 54.53
C LYS A 851 -34.86 61.35 56.03
N MET A 852 -33.84 61.47 56.88
CA MET A 852 -34.00 61.62 58.34
C MET A 852 -34.48 63.02 58.77
N LYS A 853 -34.52 64.00 57.85
CA LYS A 853 -34.92 65.41 58.09
C LYS A 853 -34.05 66.15 59.12
N LEU A 854 -32.76 65.84 59.21
CA LEU A 854 -31.80 66.52 60.09
C LEU A 854 -31.29 67.82 59.45
N GLY A 855 -32.11 68.87 59.53
CA GLY A 855 -31.83 70.17 58.91
C GLY A 855 -30.68 70.98 59.55
N SER A 856 -29.83 71.57 58.70
CA SER A 856 -28.88 72.68 58.98
C SER A 856 -27.82 72.53 60.08
N LEU A 857 -27.78 71.44 60.87
CA LEU A 857 -26.76 71.25 61.92
C LEU A 857 -25.61 70.30 61.54
N ALA A 858 -25.68 69.64 60.38
CA ALA A 858 -24.69 68.65 59.93
C ALA A 858 -23.52 69.24 59.11
N ALA A 859 -23.40 70.57 58.99
CA ALA A 859 -22.39 71.20 58.13
C ALA A 859 -21.04 71.48 58.82
N GLU A 860 -21.00 71.49 60.15
CA GLU A 860 -19.81 71.91 60.94
C GLU A 860 -19.30 70.84 61.92
N VAL A 861 -19.91 69.64 61.93
CA VAL A 861 -19.54 68.55 62.86
C VAL A 861 -19.00 67.35 62.08
N GLY A 862 -17.90 66.77 62.56
CA GLY A 862 -17.17 65.70 61.88
C GLY A 862 -17.92 64.37 61.74
N PHE A 863 -17.45 63.57 60.78
CA PHE A 863 -18.07 62.34 60.26
C PHE A 863 -18.67 61.40 61.33
N ASP A 864 -17.96 61.17 62.43
CA ASP A 864 -18.35 60.22 63.48
C ASP A 864 -19.64 60.65 64.24
N MET A 865 -19.79 61.94 64.57
CA MET A 865 -20.94 62.46 65.31
C MET A 865 -22.25 62.43 64.52
N THR A 866 -22.18 62.44 63.19
CA THR A 866 -23.35 62.22 62.32
C THR A 866 -23.94 60.82 62.53
N MET A 867 -23.10 59.82 62.80
CA MET A 867 -23.51 58.43 62.98
C MET A 867 -24.29 58.24 64.29
N ASP A 868 -23.83 58.87 65.38
CA ASP A 868 -24.46 58.77 66.70
C ASP A 868 -25.82 59.46 66.78
N MET A 869 -26.02 60.60 66.10
CA MET A 869 -27.34 61.22 65.96
C MET A 869 -28.34 60.31 65.23
N ILE A 870 -27.88 59.59 64.20
CA ILE A 870 -28.70 58.66 63.43
C ILE A 870 -29.05 57.43 64.29
N LEU A 871 -28.08 56.88 65.03
CA LEU A 871 -28.29 55.78 65.98
C LEU A 871 -29.34 56.13 67.04
N ALA A 872 -29.21 57.27 67.74
CA ALA A 872 -30.15 57.69 68.77
C ALA A 872 -31.59 57.87 68.23
N ARG A 873 -31.74 58.30 66.96
CA ARG A 873 -33.06 58.41 66.31
C ARG A 873 -33.62 57.05 65.89
N VAL A 874 -32.77 56.11 65.49
CA VAL A 874 -33.16 54.73 65.17
C VAL A 874 -33.63 53.98 66.42
N GLU A 875 -32.90 54.06 67.54
CA GLU A 875 -33.31 53.43 68.81
C GLU A 875 -34.71 53.87 69.27
N GLN A 876 -35.04 55.15 69.08
CA GLN A 876 -36.35 55.70 69.45
C GLN A 876 -37.51 55.15 68.59
N LEU A 877 -37.25 54.80 67.32
CA LEU A 877 -38.23 54.17 66.42
C LEU A 877 -38.34 52.67 66.67
N VAL A 878 -37.21 51.98 66.83
CA VAL A 878 -37.14 50.54 67.14
C VAL A 878 -37.94 50.19 68.40
N LYS A 879 -37.97 51.09 69.40
CA LYS A 879 -38.74 50.88 70.62
C LYS A 879 -40.26 50.90 70.41
N LEU A 880 -40.77 51.71 69.48
CA LEU A 880 -42.20 51.78 69.14
C LEU A 880 -42.64 50.63 68.22
N GLU A 881 -41.77 50.16 67.31
CA GLU A 881 -42.03 48.93 66.56
C GLU A 881 -41.97 47.68 67.47
N GLY A 882 -41.10 47.67 68.48
CA GLY A 882 -40.89 46.54 69.38
C GLY A 882 -42.17 46.00 70.02
N ASP A 883 -43.02 46.88 70.56
CA ASP A 883 -44.27 46.49 71.23
C ASP A 883 -45.28 45.89 70.24
N ALA A 884 -45.47 46.53 69.07
CA ALA A 884 -46.33 46.03 67.98
C ALA A 884 -45.80 44.73 67.35
N VAL A 885 -44.47 44.54 67.35
CA VAL A 885 -43.81 43.31 66.89
C VAL A 885 -44.03 42.17 67.88
N VAL A 886 -44.02 42.38 69.20
CA VAL A 886 -44.24 41.30 70.19
C VAL A 886 -45.61 40.64 70.01
N GLU A 887 -46.67 41.44 69.83
CA GLU A 887 -48.03 40.93 69.63
C GLU A 887 -48.13 40.11 68.33
N ASN A 888 -47.66 40.67 67.21
CA ASN A 888 -47.57 39.95 65.93
C ASN A 888 -46.67 38.70 65.99
N LYS A 889 -45.60 38.72 66.80
CA LYS A 889 -44.64 37.61 66.94
C LYS A 889 -45.27 36.39 67.60
N THR A 890 -46.23 36.55 68.51
CA THR A 890 -46.97 35.41 69.08
C THR A 890 -47.89 34.74 68.04
N VAL A 891 -48.69 35.53 67.31
CA VAL A 891 -49.57 35.06 66.24
C VAL A 891 -48.75 34.39 65.14
N ALA A 892 -47.69 35.07 64.65
CA ALA A 892 -46.79 34.57 63.64
C ALA A 892 -46.01 33.32 64.09
N TYR A 893 -45.68 33.16 65.38
CA TYR A 893 -45.06 31.94 65.90
C TYR A 893 -46.05 30.76 65.87
N SER A 894 -47.31 30.98 66.26
CA SER A 894 -48.36 29.94 66.18
C SER A 894 -48.62 29.49 64.74
N LEU A 895 -48.67 30.43 63.79
CA LEU A 895 -48.84 30.16 62.37
C LEU A 895 -47.59 29.51 61.77
N ARG A 896 -46.38 29.98 62.10
CA ARG A 896 -45.12 29.33 61.69
C ARG A 896 -45.00 27.91 62.22
N ARG A 897 -45.48 27.60 63.43
CA ARG A 897 -45.44 26.24 63.98
C ARG A 897 -46.40 25.30 63.24
N LYS A 898 -47.61 25.77 62.89
CA LYS A 898 -48.56 25.03 62.03
C LYS A 898 -48.07 24.89 60.60
N LEU A 899 -47.53 25.96 60.00
CA LEU A 899 -46.96 25.96 58.65
C LEU A 899 -45.74 25.05 58.55
N LYS A 900 -44.85 25.06 59.56
CA LYS A 900 -43.69 24.16 59.63
C LYS A 900 -44.13 22.71 59.72
N ALA A 901 -45.07 22.35 60.60
CA ALA A 901 -45.57 20.98 60.71
C ALA A 901 -46.36 20.51 59.45
N GLN A 902 -47.00 21.42 58.72
CA GLN A 902 -47.61 21.14 57.40
C GLN A 902 -46.53 20.94 56.33
N LYS A 903 -45.52 21.82 56.29
CA LYS A 903 -44.42 21.80 55.33
C LYS A 903 -43.53 20.57 55.52
N GLU A 904 -43.15 20.22 56.75
CA GLU A 904 -42.39 19.00 57.06
C GLU A 904 -43.16 17.74 56.66
N LYS A 905 -44.50 17.71 56.80
CA LYS A 905 -45.35 16.62 56.30
C LYS A 905 -45.47 16.60 54.77
N LEU A 906 -45.42 17.75 54.12
CA LEU A 906 -45.40 17.84 52.65
C LEU A 906 -44.05 17.39 52.11
N GLU A 907 -42.95 17.95 52.60
CA GLU A 907 -41.57 17.60 52.26
C GLU A 907 -41.28 16.12 52.55
N SER A 908 -41.78 15.55 53.66
CA SER A 908 -41.69 14.11 53.93
C SER A 908 -42.44 13.26 52.90
N ARG A 909 -43.64 13.67 52.49
CA ARG A 909 -44.43 12.98 51.44
C ARG A 909 -43.83 13.16 50.05
N GLU A 910 -43.25 14.31 49.76
CA GLU A 910 -42.61 14.65 48.49
C GLU A 910 -41.26 13.93 48.37
N LEU A 911 -40.46 13.88 49.43
CA LEU A 911 -39.27 13.03 49.53
C LEU A 911 -39.65 11.55 49.34
N HIS A 912 -40.72 11.06 49.96
CA HIS A 912 -41.19 9.69 49.78
C HIS A 912 -41.68 9.43 48.35
N MET A 913 -42.42 10.36 47.73
CA MET A 913 -42.84 10.27 46.33
C MET A 913 -41.65 10.34 45.36
N ASN A 914 -40.63 11.14 45.65
CA ASN A 914 -39.42 11.23 44.84
C ASN A 914 -38.55 9.97 44.99
N LEU A 915 -38.44 9.41 46.19
CA LEU A 915 -37.83 8.09 46.42
C LEU A 915 -38.60 6.97 45.71
N LEU A 916 -39.94 6.99 45.71
CA LEU A 916 -40.75 6.02 44.97
C LEU A 916 -40.59 6.19 43.46
N ARG A 917 -40.59 7.41 42.92
CA ARG A 917 -40.32 7.70 41.50
C ARG A 917 -38.93 7.25 41.11
N GLN A 918 -37.90 7.59 41.88
CA GLN A 918 -36.53 7.16 41.66
C GLN A 918 -36.39 5.63 41.75
N LYS A 919 -37.13 4.96 42.64
CA LYS A 919 -37.15 3.50 42.72
C LYS A 919 -37.89 2.85 41.55
N ILE A 920 -38.95 3.47 41.03
CA ILE A 920 -39.62 3.04 39.79
C ILE A 920 -38.67 3.20 38.60
N SER A 921 -38.04 4.38 38.41
CA SER A 921 -37.05 4.59 37.36
C SER A 921 -35.88 3.61 37.46
N GLN A 922 -35.32 3.37 38.65
CA GLN A 922 -34.30 2.32 38.84
C GLN A 922 -34.81 0.92 38.46
N LEU A 923 -36.05 0.56 38.78
CA LEU A 923 -36.61 -0.74 38.43
C LEU A 923 -36.94 -0.86 36.93
N GLU A 924 -37.25 0.25 36.27
CA GLU A 924 -37.45 0.32 34.82
C GLU A 924 -36.10 0.30 34.06
N GLU A 925 -35.09 1.01 34.55
CA GLU A 925 -33.69 0.94 34.10
C GLU A 925 -33.13 -0.48 34.30
N GLU A 926 -33.24 -1.06 35.50
CA GLU A 926 -32.84 -2.46 35.76
C GLU A 926 -33.58 -3.44 34.83
N LYS A 927 -34.85 -3.20 34.51
CA LYS A 927 -35.62 -4.03 33.57
C LYS A 927 -35.15 -3.85 32.13
N GLN A 928 -34.88 -2.62 31.69
CA GLN A 928 -34.33 -2.33 30.36
C GLN A 928 -32.93 -2.93 30.21
N VAL A 929 -32.03 -2.72 31.17
CA VAL A 929 -30.69 -3.31 31.21
C VAL A 929 -30.74 -4.83 31.22
N ARG A 930 -31.60 -5.47 32.03
CA ARG A 930 -31.80 -6.93 31.98
C ARG A 930 -32.34 -7.43 30.65
N THR A 931 -33.12 -6.62 29.93
CA THR A 931 -33.64 -6.96 28.60
C THR A 931 -32.55 -6.79 27.53
N ALA A 932 -31.77 -5.71 27.58
CA ALA A 932 -30.61 -5.49 26.72
C ALA A 932 -29.56 -6.60 26.90
N LEU A 933 -29.17 -6.91 28.14
CA LEU A 933 -28.26 -8.02 28.47
C LEU A 933 -28.78 -9.40 28.01
N ALA A 934 -30.11 -9.59 27.90
CA ALA A 934 -30.67 -10.81 27.32
C ALA A 934 -30.52 -10.84 25.80
N VAL A 935 -30.77 -9.72 25.11
CA VAL A 935 -30.56 -9.58 23.66
C VAL A 935 -29.08 -9.71 23.31
N GLU A 936 -28.19 -8.97 23.98
CA GLU A 936 -26.73 -9.07 23.83
C GLU A 936 -26.24 -10.50 24.05
N ARG A 937 -26.79 -11.21 25.05
CA ARG A 937 -26.44 -12.61 25.32
C ARG A 937 -26.88 -13.53 24.18
N ASP A 938 -28.06 -13.33 23.59
CA ASP A 938 -28.54 -14.14 22.48
C ASP A 938 -27.86 -13.79 21.15
N GLU A 939 -27.46 -12.54 20.94
CA GLU A 939 -26.57 -12.14 19.85
C GLU A 939 -25.17 -12.72 20.03
N ALA A 940 -24.61 -12.72 21.25
CA ALA A 940 -23.34 -13.39 21.56
C ALA A 940 -23.43 -14.92 21.38
N ASN A 941 -24.55 -15.55 21.76
CA ASN A 941 -24.83 -16.96 21.44
C ASN A 941 -24.88 -17.19 19.92
N LEU A 942 -25.43 -16.25 19.15
CA LEU A 942 -25.50 -16.31 17.69
C LEU A 942 -24.13 -16.11 17.03
N THR A 943 -23.29 -15.19 17.52
CA THR A 943 -21.92 -14.99 17.01
C THR A 943 -21.03 -16.18 17.37
N VAL A 944 -21.10 -16.71 18.59
CA VAL A 944 -20.39 -17.95 18.98
C VAL A 944 -20.80 -19.13 18.09
N ARG A 945 -22.09 -19.27 17.72
CA ARG A 945 -22.55 -20.29 16.76
C ARG A 945 -22.06 -20.05 15.33
N LYS A 946 -21.97 -18.78 14.87
CA LYS A 946 -21.38 -18.43 13.58
C LYS A 946 -19.88 -18.75 13.55
N LEU A 947 -19.15 -18.41 14.63
CA LEU A 947 -17.72 -18.66 14.80
C LEU A 947 -17.41 -20.17 14.86
N HIS A 948 -18.20 -21.00 15.54
CA HIS A 948 -18.04 -22.45 15.50
C HIS A 948 -18.15 -22.99 14.06
N LYS A 949 -19.16 -22.55 13.29
CA LYS A 949 -19.28 -22.93 11.86
C LYS A 949 -18.16 -22.37 10.97
N MET A 950 -17.55 -21.25 11.36
CA MET A 950 -16.35 -20.71 10.71
C MET A 950 -15.14 -21.61 10.99
N ILE A 951 -14.95 -22.03 12.24
CA ILE A 951 -13.89 -22.94 12.69
C ILE A 951 -14.03 -24.30 12.01
N GLU A 952 -15.23 -24.90 11.95
CA GLU A 952 -15.49 -26.15 11.22
C GLU A 952 -15.08 -26.07 9.73
N ARG A 953 -15.36 -24.94 9.07
CA ARG A 953 -14.98 -24.70 7.67
C ARG A 953 -13.47 -24.53 7.50
N LEU A 954 -12.84 -23.74 8.37
CA LEU A 954 -11.39 -23.50 8.34
C LEU A 954 -10.62 -24.78 8.69
N GLN A 955 -11.10 -25.59 9.62
CA GLN A 955 -10.56 -26.91 9.95
C GLN A 955 -10.60 -27.83 8.73
N LYS A 956 -11.75 -27.91 8.03
CA LYS A 956 -11.88 -28.70 6.80
C LYS A 956 -10.97 -28.21 5.67
N GLN A 957 -10.78 -26.89 5.54
CA GLN A 957 -9.82 -26.32 4.58
C GLN A 957 -8.35 -26.63 4.96
N LEU A 958 -8.02 -26.58 6.26
CA LEU A 958 -6.70 -26.94 6.78
C LEU A 958 -6.38 -28.42 6.53
N ASP A 959 -7.36 -29.32 6.71
CA ASP A 959 -7.17 -30.74 6.48
C ASP A 959 -7.03 -31.08 4.97
N LEU A 960 -7.79 -30.42 4.09
CA LEU A 960 -7.56 -30.49 2.63
C LEU A 960 -6.17 -29.92 2.23
N ALA A 961 -5.71 -28.84 2.88
CA ALA A 961 -4.40 -28.26 2.64
C ALA A 961 -3.24 -29.14 3.19
N ARG A 962 -3.50 -29.96 4.21
CA ARG A 962 -2.59 -31.00 4.70
C ARG A 962 -2.50 -32.17 3.72
N GLU A 963 -3.64 -32.64 3.22
CA GLU A 963 -3.74 -33.70 2.21
C GLU A 963 -2.99 -33.32 0.92
N ALA A 964 -3.22 -32.11 0.40
CA ALA A 964 -2.47 -31.55 -0.73
C ALA A 964 -0.95 -31.42 -0.43
N ASN A 965 -0.56 -31.13 0.81
CA ASN A 965 0.85 -31.10 1.22
C ASN A 965 1.50 -32.50 1.26
N THR A 966 0.76 -33.54 1.66
CA THR A 966 1.27 -34.93 1.59
C THR A 966 1.42 -35.38 0.15
N ASP A 967 0.48 -35.01 -0.73
CA ASP A 967 0.53 -35.27 -2.17
C ASP A 967 1.75 -34.60 -2.85
N LEU A 968 2.00 -33.32 -2.52
CA LEU A 968 3.16 -32.58 -3.03
C LEU A 968 4.49 -33.15 -2.50
N LYS A 969 4.52 -33.67 -1.26
CA LYS A 969 5.70 -34.37 -0.72
C LYS A 969 5.96 -35.71 -1.42
N ALA A 970 4.91 -36.48 -1.74
CA ALA A 970 5.05 -37.70 -2.53
C ALA A 970 5.63 -37.40 -3.92
N LYS A 971 5.04 -36.44 -4.65
CA LYS A 971 5.51 -35.97 -5.96
C LYS A 971 6.94 -35.41 -5.93
N LEU A 972 7.34 -34.75 -4.83
CA LEU A 972 8.72 -34.30 -4.63
C LEU A 972 9.69 -35.48 -4.43
N SER A 973 9.26 -36.55 -3.74
CA SER A 973 10.03 -37.79 -3.60
C SER A 973 10.24 -38.46 -4.96
N GLU A 974 9.17 -38.67 -5.73
CA GLU A 974 9.22 -39.20 -7.11
C GLU A 974 10.15 -38.36 -8.00
N THR A 975 10.06 -37.03 -7.92
CA THR A 975 10.94 -36.09 -8.64
C THR A 975 12.41 -36.26 -8.22
N SER A 976 12.67 -36.55 -6.94
CA SER A 976 14.04 -36.80 -6.44
C SER A 976 14.61 -38.12 -6.96
N GLU A 977 13.80 -39.18 -7.04
CA GLU A 977 14.19 -40.47 -7.62
C GLU A 977 14.46 -40.36 -9.13
N LEU A 978 13.59 -39.66 -9.86
CA LEU A 978 13.81 -39.35 -11.29
C LEU A 978 15.11 -38.55 -11.50
N LYS A 979 15.42 -37.61 -10.60
CA LYS A 979 16.67 -36.83 -10.64
C LYS A 979 17.90 -37.69 -10.36
N ILE A 980 17.83 -38.63 -9.41
CA ILE A 980 18.91 -39.62 -9.16
C ILE A 980 19.12 -40.48 -10.41
N LYS A 981 18.05 -41.04 -10.97
CA LYS A 981 18.09 -41.88 -12.18
C LYS A 981 18.65 -41.13 -13.41
N THR A 982 18.35 -39.83 -13.53
CA THR A 982 18.93 -38.96 -14.56
C THR A 982 20.44 -38.74 -14.35
N LEU A 983 20.89 -38.59 -13.11
CA LEU A 983 22.32 -38.48 -12.79
C LEU A 983 23.09 -39.79 -13.06
N GLU A 984 22.47 -40.95 -12.80
CA GLU A 984 23.01 -42.26 -13.17
C GLU A 984 23.10 -42.43 -14.69
N GLN A 985 22.04 -42.10 -15.43
CA GLN A 985 22.06 -42.09 -16.89
C GLN A 985 23.17 -41.18 -17.44
N ASN A 986 23.30 -39.96 -16.92
CA ASN A 986 24.37 -39.04 -17.32
C ASN A 986 25.77 -39.61 -17.05
N ARG A 987 26.01 -40.32 -15.93
CA ARG A 987 27.28 -41.04 -15.71
C ARG A 987 27.53 -42.11 -16.77
N THR A 988 26.53 -42.94 -17.10
CA THR A 988 26.69 -43.96 -18.16
C THR A 988 26.96 -43.35 -19.53
N ILE A 989 26.34 -42.21 -19.86
CA ILE A 989 26.61 -41.44 -21.08
C ILE A 989 28.04 -40.89 -21.08
N GLU A 990 28.53 -40.38 -19.94
CA GLU A 990 29.90 -39.89 -19.82
C GLU A 990 30.95 -41.03 -19.95
N GLU A 991 30.66 -42.21 -19.40
CA GLU A 991 31.50 -43.42 -19.56
C GLU A 991 31.49 -43.94 -21.00
N LEU A 992 30.34 -43.96 -21.66
CA LEU A 992 30.20 -44.30 -23.09
C LEU A 992 30.92 -43.28 -23.97
N SER A 993 30.83 -41.98 -23.66
CA SER A 993 31.59 -40.94 -24.37
C SER A 993 33.11 -41.11 -24.17
N LYS A 994 33.56 -41.48 -22.96
CA LYS A 994 34.96 -41.81 -22.68
C LYS A 994 35.42 -43.10 -23.39
N SER A 995 34.55 -44.07 -23.64
CA SER A 995 34.88 -45.28 -24.39
C SER A 995 34.90 -45.02 -25.91
N GLN A 996 33.93 -44.28 -26.45
CA GLN A 996 33.93 -43.78 -27.83
C GLN A 996 35.19 -42.95 -28.12
N GLY A 997 35.54 -42.02 -27.22
CA GLY A 997 36.77 -41.23 -27.32
C GLY A 997 38.07 -42.02 -27.14
N LYS A 998 38.03 -43.30 -26.73
CA LYS A 998 39.16 -44.24 -26.84
C LYS A 998 39.14 -44.97 -28.19
N LEU A 999 37.97 -45.42 -28.63
CA LEU A 999 37.76 -46.08 -29.94
C LEU A 999 38.22 -45.20 -31.10
N GLU A 1000 37.85 -43.91 -31.10
CA GLU A 1000 38.23 -42.98 -32.18
C GLU A 1000 39.76 -42.79 -32.25
N ARG A 1001 40.43 -42.71 -31.10
CA ARG A 1001 41.91 -42.68 -31.03
C ARG A 1001 42.58 -44.00 -31.43
N MET A 1002 41.91 -45.13 -31.29
CA MET A 1002 42.39 -46.42 -31.83
C MET A 1002 42.19 -46.48 -33.35
N LYS A 1003 41.04 -46.03 -33.85
CA LYS A 1003 40.74 -45.89 -35.29
C LYS A 1003 41.74 -44.96 -35.98
N GLU A 1004 42.03 -43.78 -35.43
CA GLU A 1004 43.07 -42.88 -35.94
C GLU A 1004 44.45 -43.56 -36.06
N LYS A 1005 44.85 -44.34 -35.03
CA LYS A 1005 46.11 -45.09 -35.07
C LYS A 1005 46.10 -46.16 -36.16
N ALA A 1006 45.01 -46.91 -36.28
CA ALA A 1006 44.84 -47.91 -37.33
C ALA A 1006 44.84 -47.28 -38.73
N GLU A 1007 44.19 -46.14 -38.93
CA GLU A 1007 44.23 -45.39 -40.20
C GLU A 1007 45.62 -44.86 -40.53
N LYS A 1008 46.37 -44.37 -39.53
CA LYS A 1008 47.78 -43.93 -39.71
C LYS A 1008 48.69 -45.12 -40.08
N GLN A 1009 48.53 -46.26 -39.42
CA GLN A 1009 49.24 -47.51 -39.77
C GLN A 1009 48.87 -48.02 -41.16
N LEU A 1010 47.58 -48.04 -41.50
CA LEU A 1010 47.09 -48.45 -42.83
C LEU A 1010 47.59 -47.53 -43.93
N LYS A 1011 47.71 -46.22 -43.68
CA LYS A 1011 48.36 -45.27 -44.61
C LYS A 1011 49.84 -45.60 -44.82
N SER A 1012 50.61 -45.86 -43.75
CA SER A 1012 52.04 -46.26 -43.84
C SER A 1012 52.21 -47.54 -44.66
N ALA A 1013 51.50 -48.61 -44.27
CA ALA A 1013 51.54 -49.89 -44.96
C ALA A 1013 51.13 -49.78 -46.43
N LYS A 1014 50.17 -48.89 -46.77
CA LYS A 1014 49.75 -48.64 -48.16
C LYS A 1014 50.78 -47.83 -48.98
N SER A 1015 51.58 -46.98 -48.34
CA SER A 1015 52.75 -46.36 -48.99
C SER A 1015 53.90 -47.35 -49.19
N GLU A 1016 54.20 -48.19 -48.18
CA GLU A 1016 55.22 -49.23 -48.26
C GLU A 1016 54.87 -50.29 -49.33
N LEU A 1017 53.62 -50.73 -49.38
CA LEU A 1017 53.13 -51.64 -50.43
C LEU A 1017 53.30 -51.03 -51.82
N ARG A 1018 52.95 -49.73 -52.01
CA ARG A 1018 53.14 -49.02 -53.29
C ARG A 1018 54.61 -48.82 -53.66
N LEU A 1019 55.50 -48.69 -52.69
CA LEU A 1019 56.95 -48.65 -52.94
C LEU A 1019 57.44 -50.02 -53.41
N LYS A 1020 57.06 -51.11 -52.72
CA LYS A 1020 57.41 -52.48 -53.09
C LYS A 1020 56.78 -52.93 -54.41
N GLU A 1021 55.58 -52.47 -54.72
CA GLU A 1021 54.93 -52.66 -56.02
C GLU A 1021 55.73 -52.00 -57.15
N ARG A 1022 56.20 -50.76 -56.95
CA ARG A 1022 57.10 -50.07 -57.91
C ARG A 1022 58.43 -50.80 -58.08
N GLU A 1023 59.12 -51.11 -56.98
CA GLU A 1023 60.37 -51.89 -57.01
C GLU A 1023 60.20 -53.22 -57.75
N ALA A 1024 59.08 -53.93 -57.51
CA ALA A 1024 58.77 -55.17 -58.20
C ALA A 1024 58.51 -54.97 -59.71
N THR A 1025 57.82 -53.90 -60.10
CA THR A 1025 57.63 -53.58 -61.53
C THR A 1025 58.94 -53.19 -62.24
N GLU A 1026 59.80 -52.39 -61.60
CA GLU A 1026 61.12 -52.07 -62.15
C GLU A 1026 62.01 -53.31 -62.28
N ASN A 1027 62.05 -54.15 -61.25
CA ASN A 1027 62.86 -55.37 -61.27
C ASN A 1027 62.31 -56.38 -62.29
N LYS A 1028 60.98 -56.43 -62.50
CA LYS A 1028 60.37 -57.22 -63.57
C LYS A 1028 60.80 -56.73 -64.95
N GLU A 1029 60.80 -55.42 -65.20
CA GLU A 1029 61.18 -54.86 -66.50
C GLU A 1029 62.70 -54.98 -66.74
N LYS A 1030 63.54 -54.77 -65.72
CA LYS A 1030 64.99 -55.05 -65.75
C LYS A 1030 65.26 -56.52 -66.11
N ASN A 1031 64.57 -57.47 -65.45
CA ASN A 1031 64.71 -58.89 -65.73
C ASN A 1031 64.19 -59.28 -67.13
N LYS A 1032 63.11 -58.66 -67.60
CA LYS A 1032 62.60 -58.85 -68.97
C LYS A 1032 63.63 -58.37 -70.00
N ASN A 1033 64.15 -57.16 -69.86
CA ASN A 1033 65.15 -56.60 -70.78
C ASN A 1033 66.45 -57.44 -70.79
N MET A 1034 66.88 -57.93 -69.63
CA MET A 1034 68.02 -58.85 -69.52
C MET A 1034 67.73 -60.22 -70.17
N LEU A 1035 66.51 -60.73 -70.04
CA LEU A 1035 66.09 -61.97 -70.71
C LEU A 1035 66.01 -61.82 -72.23
N GLU A 1036 65.53 -60.67 -72.73
CA GLU A 1036 65.53 -60.35 -74.17
C GLU A 1036 66.96 -60.25 -74.72
N ALA A 1037 67.88 -59.60 -73.98
CA ALA A 1037 69.30 -59.55 -74.32
C ALA A 1037 69.93 -60.95 -74.40
N VAL A 1038 69.83 -61.76 -73.34
CA VAL A 1038 70.37 -63.14 -73.30
C VAL A 1038 69.72 -64.03 -74.38
N THR A 1039 68.43 -63.84 -74.67
CA THR A 1039 67.75 -64.57 -75.76
C THR A 1039 68.33 -64.18 -77.13
N SER A 1040 68.69 -62.91 -77.33
CA SER A 1040 69.33 -62.45 -78.56
C SER A 1040 70.75 -62.99 -78.71
N GLU A 1041 71.56 -62.97 -77.66
CA GLU A 1041 72.93 -63.52 -77.64
C GLU A 1041 72.93 -65.03 -77.88
N MET A 1042 72.04 -65.77 -77.21
CA MET A 1042 71.91 -67.22 -77.41
C MET A 1042 71.47 -67.56 -78.85
N LYS A 1043 70.68 -66.68 -79.50
CA LYS A 1043 70.29 -66.83 -80.90
C LYS A 1043 71.50 -66.65 -81.84
N VAL A 1044 72.36 -65.66 -81.57
CA VAL A 1044 73.62 -65.42 -82.30
C VAL A 1044 74.61 -66.57 -82.10
N LEU A 1045 74.82 -67.01 -80.86
CA LEU A 1045 75.68 -68.16 -80.52
C LEU A 1045 75.21 -69.45 -81.20
N LYS A 1046 73.89 -69.67 -81.29
CA LYS A 1046 73.34 -70.84 -82.00
C LYS A 1046 73.59 -70.79 -83.51
N THR A 1047 73.62 -69.61 -84.12
CA THR A 1047 74.01 -69.46 -85.54
C THR A 1047 75.51 -69.63 -85.75
N THR A 1048 76.39 -69.06 -84.91
CA THR A 1048 77.85 -69.21 -85.09
C THR A 1048 78.33 -70.63 -84.84
N LEU A 1049 77.76 -71.34 -83.86
CA LEU A 1049 78.04 -72.76 -83.61
C LEU A 1049 77.66 -73.63 -84.83
N ALA A 1050 76.54 -73.33 -85.50
CA ALA A 1050 76.12 -74.04 -86.70
C ALA A 1050 77.05 -73.80 -87.90
N GLU A 1051 77.64 -72.60 -88.04
CA GLU A 1051 78.68 -72.35 -89.04
C GLU A 1051 80.00 -73.06 -88.72
N LEU A 1052 80.44 -73.06 -87.46
CA LEU A 1052 81.67 -73.72 -87.04
C LEU A 1052 81.61 -75.23 -87.29
N ALA A 1053 80.52 -75.89 -86.88
CA ALA A 1053 80.29 -77.32 -87.13
C ALA A 1053 80.14 -77.69 -88.62
N LYS A 1054 79.95 -76.70 -89.50
CA LYS A 1054 80.01 -76.86 -90.97
C LYS A 1054 81.44 -76.69 -91.49
N ARG A 1055 82.17 -75.67 -91.05
CA ARG A 1055 83.57 -75.41 -91.45
C ARG A 1055 84.51 -76.55 -91.02
N GLU A 1056 84.35 -77.07 -89.80
CA GLU A 1056 85.11 -78.21 -89.28
C GLU A 1056 85.00 -79.45 -90.18
N ARG A 1057 83.78 -79.77 -90.61
CA ARG A 1057 83.50 -80.91 -91.49
C ARG A 1057 84.16 -80.74 -92.85
N GLN A 1058 84.05 -79.55 -93.46
CA GLN A 1058 84.69 -79.23 -94.73
C GLN A 1058 86.24 -79.29 -94.66
N LEU A 1059 86.83 -78.98 -93.49
CA LEU A 1059 88.28 -79.13 -93.28
C LEU A 1059 88.72 -80.59 -93.13
N ALA A 1060 87.91 -81.43 -92.48
CA ALA A 1060 88.14 -82.87 -92.43
C ALA A 1060 88.07 -83.50 -93.83
N ASP A 1061 87.01 -83.20 -94.59
CA ASP A 1061 86.81 -83.67 -95.97
C ASP A 1061 87.99 -83.27 -96.87
N PHE A 1062 88.43 -82.00 -96.79
CA PHE A 1062 89.56 -81.49 -97.56
C PHE A 1062 90.89 -82.19 -97.21
N ARG A 1063 91.14 -82.43 -95.91
CA ARG A 1063 92.35 -83.11 -95.43
C ARG A 1063 92.43 -84.56 -95.93
N GLU A 1064 91.31 -85.26 -96.00
CA GLU A 1064 91.27 -86.61 -96.57
C GLU A 1064 91.56 -86.60 -98.08
N VAL A 1065 90.87 -85.75 -98.85
CA VAL A 1065 91.06 -85.65 -100.31
C VAL A 1065 92.51 -85.31 -100.67
N VAL A 1066 93.12 -84.33 -100.00
CA VAL A 1066 94.53 -83.96 -100.23
C VAL A 1066 95.48 -85.10 -99.87
N SER A 1067 95.23 -85.83 -98.78
CA SER A 1067 96.05 -86.99 -98.39
C SER A 1067 96.01 -88.10 -99.44
N GLN A 1068 94.82 -88.39 -99.99
CA GLN A 1068 94.65 -89.36 -101.07
C GLN A 1068 95.37 -88.90 -102.36
N MET A 1069 95.22 -87.64 -102.77
CA MET A 1069 95.84 -87.11 -104.00
C MET A 1069 97.38 -87.04 -103.93
N LEU A 1070 97.97 -86.92 -102.74
CA LEU A 1070 99.43 -86.95 -102.54
C LEU A 1070 100.02 -88.36 -102.41
N GLY A 1071 99.20 -89.41 -102.53
CA GLY A 1071 99.63 -90.81 -102.48
C GLY A 1071 100.15 -91.24 -101.11
N LEU A 1072 99.67 -90.62 -100.02
CA LEU A 1072 100.05 -90.94 -98.65
C LEU A 1072 99.11 -92.03 -98.11
N ASN A 1073 99.67 -93.08 -97.50
CA ASN A 1073 98.90 -94.25 -97.11
C ASN A 1073 97.99 -93.95 -95.89
N THR A 1074 96.69 -93.84 -96.15
CA THR A 1074 95.65 -93.42 -95.19
C THR A 1074 95.40 -94.40 -94.05
N ALA A 1075 96.03 -95.58 -94.04
CA ALA A 1075 95.99 -96.50 -92.90
C ALA A 1075 96.86 -96.06 -91.70
N SER A 1076 97.69 -95.02 -91.83
CA SER A 1076 98.50 -94.49 -90.72
C SER A 1076 97.74 -93.43 -89.93
N LEU A 1077 97.35 -93.76 -88.69
CA LEU A 1077 96.48 -92.91 -87.85
C LEU A 1077 97.21 -91.73 -87.18
N ALA A 1078 98.25 -91.17 -87.81
CA ALA A 1078 98.94 -89.94 -87.39
C ALA A 1078 99.80 -89.32 -88.53
N LEU A 1079 99.26 -89.15 -89.74
CA LEU A 1079 99.92 -88.34 -90.79
C LEU A 1079 100.02 -86.87 -90.33
N PRO A 1080 101.21 -86.28 -90.13
CA PRO A 1080 101.34 -84.89 -89.69
C PRO A 1080 101.24 -83.92 -90.87
N ASP A 1081 100.60 -82.77 -90.66
CA ASP A 1081 100.27 -81.86 -91.77
C ASP A 1081 101.52 -81.27 -92.47
N TYR A 1082 102.69 -81.29 -91.83
CA TYR A 1082 103.94 -80.85 -92.47
C TYR A 1082 104.38 -81.76 -93.64
N GLU A 1083 104.05 -83.06 -93.65
CA GLU A 1083 104.40 -83.95 -94.77
C GLU A 1083 103.54 -83.65 -96.01
N ILE A 1084 102.26 -83.30 -95.78
CA ILE A 1084 101.33 -82.81 -96.80
C ILE A 1084 101.82 -81.47 -97.36
N ILE A 1085 102.19 -80.53 -96.49
CA ILE A 1085 102.72 -79.21 -96.88
C ILE A 1085 104.01 -79.34 -97.69
N THR A 1086 104.98 -80.15 -97.23
CA THR A 1086 106.28 -80.30 -97.92
C THR A 1086 106.13 -80.89 -99.33
N ARG A 1087 105.15 -81.78 -99.57
CA ARG A 1087 104.85 -82.28 -100.93
C ARG A 1087 104.09 -81.27 -101.79
N LEU A 1088 103.21 -80.46 -101.20
CA LEU A 1088 102.52 -79.38 -101.92
C LEU A 1088 103.47 -78.25 -102.33
N ASP A 1089 104.41 -77.88 -101.46
CA ASP A 1089 105.35 -76.77 -101.72
C ASP A 1089 106.29 -77.08 -102.89
N GLY A 1090 106.70 -78.35 -103.03
CA GLY A 1090 107.44 -78.86 -104.18
C GLY A 1090 106.65 -78.90 -105.51
N LEU A 1091 105.31 -78.82 -105.45
CA LEU A 1091 104.45 -78.70 -106.65
C LEU A 1091 104.16 -77.23 -106.99
N ILE A 1092 103.93 -76.39 -105.98
CA ILE A 1092 103.48 -74.99 -106.14
C ILE A 1092 104.57 -74.08 -106.73
N HIS A 1093 105.85 -74.38 -106.50
CA HIS A 1093 106.98 -73.59 -107.03
C HIS A 1093 107.14 -73.62 -108.57
N SER A 1094 106.30 -74.37 -109.31
CA SER A 1094 106.51 -74.61 -110.74
C SER A 1094 105.87 -73.58 -111.70
N HIS A 1095 104.63 -73.12 -111.48
CA HIS A 1095 103.91 -72.22 -112.41
C HIS A 1095 103.08 -71.12 -111.69
N GLN A 1096 103.30 -69.86 -112.07
CA GLN A 1096 102.46 -68.69 -111.74
C GLN A 1096 101.62 -68.27 -112.97
N HIS A 1097 100.52 -67.51 -112.79
CA HIS A 1097 100.19 -66.27 -113.56
C HIS A 1097 98.78 -65.70 -113.22
N HIS A 1098 98.71 -64.36 -113.12
CA HIS A 1098 97.58 -63.41 -113.27
C HIS A 1098 96.12 -63.75 -112.90
N PHE A 1099 95.52 -62.96 -111.98
CA PHE A 1099 94.49 -61.89 -112.21
C PHE A 1099 94.02 -61.34 -110.83
N PHE A 1100 94.41 -60.14 -110.40
CA PHE A 1100 93.73 -58.81 -110.51
C PHE A 1100 92.96 -58.37 -109.23
N PRO A 1101 92.80 -57.06 -108.91
CA PRO A 1101 92.64 -56.60 -107.51
C PRO A 1101 91.36 -55.79 -107.17
N CYS A 1102 91.00 -55.74 -105.88
CA CYS A 1102 90.02 -54.82 -105.25
C CYS A 1102 90.10 -54.96 -103.70
N VAL A 1103 89.96 -53.95 -102.82
CA VAL A 1103 90.09 -52.47 -102.87
C VAL A 1103 90.35 -51.93 -101.44
N CYS A 1104 90.77 -50.67 -101.26
CA CYS A 1104 91.04 -50.05 -99.95
C CYS A 1104 89.78 -49.73 -99.12
N LEU A 1105 89.93 -49.63 -97.79
CA LEU A 1105 89.51 -48.41 -97.06
C LEU A 1105 90.25 -48.21 -95.73
N ARG A 1106 90.53 -46.94 -95.42
CA ARG A 1106 91.14 -46.37 -94.21
C ARG A 1106 90.34 -45.10 -93.88
N ASN A 1107 90.55 -44.48 -92.70
CA ASN A 1107 89.95 -43.20 -92.26
C ASN A 1107 88.50 -43.34 -91.66
N VAL A 1108 88.04 -42.53 -90.70
CA VAL A 1108 88.69 -41.46 -89.88
C VAL A 1108 87.91 -41.20 -88.58
N ALA A 1109 88.62 -40.85 -87.49
CA ALA A 1109 88.27 -40.03 -86.28
C ALA A 1109 86.85 -40.13 -85.61
N ARG A 1110 86.60 -39.70 -84.36
CA ARG A 1110 87.22 -38.68 -83.49
C ARG A 1110 87.10 -39.02 -81.98
N THR A 1111 88.13 -38.67 -81.22
CA THR A 1111 88.08 -38.16 -79.83
C THR A 1111 87.71 -36.65 -79.84
N PRO A 1112 87.39 -35.95 -78.73
CA PRO A 1112 87.85 -36.19 -77.35
C PRO A 1112 86.86 -35.88 -76.19
N GLU A 1113 87.39 -35.82 -74.95
CA GLU A 1113 87.12 -34.89 -73.80
C GLU A 1113 85.67 -34.47 -73.44
N GLU A 1114 85.28 -34.17 -72.19
CA GLU A 1114 85.96 -34.08 -70.88
C GLU A 1114 84.92 -34.49 -69.76
N GLN A 1115 84.96 -34.23 -68.44
CA GLN A 1115 85.76 -33.43 -67.48
C GLN A 1115 85.79 -34.16 -66.10
N GLN A 1116 86.62 -33.72 -65.15
CA GLN A 1116 86.59 -34.15 -63.74
C GLN A 1116 85.45 -33.49 -62.93
N GLY A 1117 84.97 -34.08 -61.83
CA GLY A 1117 83.99 -33.44 -60.95
C GLY A 1117 83.79 -34.14 -59.59
N ASN A 1118 84.14 -33.46 -58.50
CA ASN A 1118 83.96 -33.90 -57.11
C ASN A 1118 82.64 -33.36 -56.50
N VAL A 1119 82.44 -33.65 -55.20
CA VAL A 1119 81.59 -32.91 -54.24
C VAL A 1119 80.11 -33.33 -54.12
N GLN A 1120 79.87 -34.32 -53.25
CA GLN A 1120 79.15 -34.12 -51.97
C GLN A 1120 77.96 -33.13 -51.94
N LEU A 1121 76.76 -33.64 -51.68
CA LEU A 1121 75.76 -32.96 -50.81
C LEU A 1121 74.70 -33.96 -50.31
N LEU A 1122 73.96 -33.56 -49.27
CA LEU A 1122 72.95 -34.37 -48.59
C LEU A 1122 71.60 -34.31 -49.33
N HIS A 1123 70.80 -35.39 -49.23
CA HIS A 1123 69.67 -35.34 -48.29
C HIS A 1123 69.31 -36.73 -47.73
#